data_AF-A0A8T3RFT9-F1
#
_entry.id   AF-A0A8T3RFT9-F1
#
_cell.length_a   1.000
_cell.length_b   1.000
_cell.length_c   1.000
_cell.angle_alpha   90.00
_cell.angle_beta   90.00
_cell.angle_gamma   90.00
#
_symmetry.space_group_name_H-M   'P 1'
#
loop_
_entity.id
_entity.type
_entity.pdbx_description
1 polymer ?
#
loop_
_entity_poly.entity_id
_entity_poly.type
_entity_poly.pdbx_seq_one_letter_code
_entity_poly.pdbx_strand_id
1 'polypeptide(L)'
;MDGQTLQKLFVLANEFKEGDLPLGGTRDDAVRSEARRVLGAVKLRTLAATVLVEDSVSESLLRTLKPVPTDIAHLTLNQVKDSLLAPAGPRWAREYGACLSSEMIAAVVKLMGNAELSQVAKRLFNPLPGTGRAEGVAVGAPEHFGARIQPNSPGDDEEEILFSILEGLCYGCGDVIIGLNPASDDVETIVRLERLLQSVVDRLALPTRYCVLSDIVKQTEARRRTRVDVGFQSLAGTSKALLGMVGLDVDGIADLAFGFDGLYFETGQGSEVTNGAAEGIDMVTLEARTYGVARVIGQALRKRLPDRPAWMIVNDVAGFIGPEVFRGREQLRRTCLEDTVMAKLHGLTMGLDVCSTFHMGVAPAQLHSLTQSIVAEAAPAYLMAVAGNADPMLGYMTTSFRQHPRLRELCGGRITTKMQNRLTDLGVMSAAGEVRPPAEATVDLYASYRKAGGDTRVRELLCEEGRKRLGAMQQNGFDLGYGYAGAYAAPPEVQARLDGIYTHARNALYARLADAVIGDVCPRRLRVRSAAENRDDYIAHPGAGERIRSVDSAAVRSLYPSRKPQVQVVISDGLNANAVNENLRAVLPAFRHALADCRLGAIDIVVTDGRVRAGYHIGALIDAEVIVHFIGERPGTGLDTLSAYLTYGRDAAGRSRWDPGLDHSCTTAVCGIHAHGRRPERAAAETAHYVKRMLEERRSGVALGKEPGAA
;
A
#
# COMPACT_ATOMS: atom_id res chain seq x y z
N MET A 1 26.50 19.97 -16.35
CA MET A 1 26.33 19.37 -15.02
C MET A 1 26.26 17.89 -15.27
N ASP A 2 27.11 17.09 -14.63
CA ASP A 2 27.05 15.63 -14.76
C ASP A 2 25.87 15.06 -13.94
N GLY A 3 25.53 13.79 -14.18
CA GLY A 3 24.40 13.12 -13.53
C GLY A 3 24.52 13.05 -12.01
N GLN A 4 25.71 12.79 -11.47
CA GLN A 4 25.92 12.70 -10.02
C GLN A 4 25.71 14.04 -9.31
N THR A 5 26.17 15.14 -9.90
CA THR A 5 25.92 16.48 -9.36
C THR A 5 24.44 16.80 -9.37
N LEU A 6 23.75 16.43 -10.45
CA LEU A 6 22.31 16.67 -10.59
C LEU A 6 21.50 15.81 -9.60
N GLN A 7 21.87 14.54 -9.40
CA GLN A 7 21.26 13.64 -8.42
C GLN A 7 21.34 14.22 -7.00
N LYS A 8 22.53 14.68 -6.57
CA LYS A 8 22.70 15.34 -5.27
C LYS A 8 21.84 16.60 -5.16
N LEU A 9 21.79 17.40 -6.22
CA LEU A 9 20.98 18.60 -6.27
C LEU A 9 19.48 18.30 -6.12
N PHE A 10 18.99 17.23 -6.76
CA PHE A 10 17.59 16.80 -6.71
C PHE A 10 17.17 16.36 -5.31
N VAL A 11 18.02 15.58 -4.63
CA VAL A 11 17.77 15.13 -3.26
C VAL A 11 17.74 16.32 -2.31
N LEU A 12 18.70 17.24 -2.42
CA LEU A 12 18.77 18.43 -1.56
C LEU A 12 17.65 19.44 -1.82
N ALA A 13 17.11 19.50 -3.04
CA ALA A 13 16.06 20.46 -3.40
C ALA A 13 14.67 20.10 -2.88
N ASN A 14 14.45 18.88 -2.37
CA ASN A 14 13.15 18.46 -1.83
C ASN A 14 12.68 19.34 -0.66
N GLU A 15 11.38 19.35 -0.37
CA GLU A 15 10.95 19.64 1.00
C GLU A 15 11.32 18.47 1.92
N PHE A 16 11.58 18.75 3.19
CA PHE A 16 12.12 17.74 4.10
C PHE A 16 11.14 16.58 4.32
N LYS A 17 11.56 15.37 3.94
CA LYS A 17 10.91 14.09 4.23
C LYS A 17 11.89 13.14 4.91
N GLU A 18 11.41 12.27 5.80
CA GLU A 18 12.28 11.36 6.53
C GLU A 18 12.96 10.36 5.59
N GLY A 19 12.22 9.83 4.62
CA GLY A 19 12.74 8.84 3.66
C GLY A 19 13.83 9.35 2.72
N ASP A 20 14.06 10.67 2.62
CA ASP A 20 15.16 11.21 1.81
C ASP A 20 16.50 11.23 2.57
N LEU A 21 16.50 11.13 3.91
CA LEU A 21 17.73 11.19 4.73
C LEU A 21 18.78 10.13 4.34
N PRO A 22 18.41 8.84 4.15
CA PRO A 22 19.38 7.82 3.74
C PRO A 22 20.01 8.08 2.36
N LEU A 23 19.39 8.94 1.55
CA LEU A 23 19.82 9.26 0.20
C LEU A 23 20.63 10.57 0.12
N GLY A 24 20.88 11.22 1.25
CA GLY A 24 21.59 12.51 1.33
C GLY A 24 20.67 13.72 1.44
N GLY A 25 19.39 13.53 1.72
CA GLY A 25 18.46 14.60 2.10
C GLY A 25 18.90 15.28 3.39
N THR A 26 18.39 16.49 3.65
CA THR A 26 18.82 17.29 4.79
C THR A 26 17.66 17.97 5.50
N ARG A 27 17.79 18.11 6.83
CA ARG A 27 16.87 18.92 7.67
C ARG A 27 17.17 20.42 7.58
N ASP A 28 18.30 20.82 6.98
CA ASP A 28 18.74 22.22 6.91
C ASP A 28 18.04 22.99 5.77
N ASP A 29 17.13 23.88 6.14
CA ASP A 29 16.34 24.70 5.22
C ASP A 29 17.20 25.62 4.33
N ALA A 30 18.35 26.09 4.80
CA ALA A 30 19.24 26.96 4.03
C ALA A 30 19.90 26.18 2.88
N VAL A 31 20.34 24.96 3.15
CA VAL A 31 20.90 24.06 2.12
C VAL A 31 19.84 23.74 1.07
N ARG A 32 18.61 23.42 1.47
CA ARG A 32 17.53 23.12 0.52
C ARG A 32 17.14 24.34 -0.32
N SER A 33 17.10 25.52 0.29
CA SER A 33 16.82 26.77 -0.41
C SER A 33 17.88 27.08 -1.47
N GLU A 34 19.16 26.89 -1.14
CA GLU A 34 20.25 27.06 -2.10
C GLU A 34 20.21 26.01 -3.21
N ALA A 35 19.90 24.75 -2.88
CA ALA A 35 19.70 23.69 -3.87
C ALA A 35 18.57 24.04 -4.85
N ARG A 36 17.42 24.55 -4.38
CA ARG A 36 16.33 25.01 -5.25
C ARG A 36 16.74 26.21 -6.10
N ARG A 37 17.53 27.14 -5.57
CA ARG A 37 18.04 28.28 -6.34
C ARG A 37 18.91 27.82 -7.51
N VAL A 38 19.83 26.89 -7.26
CA VAL A 38 20.70 26.31 -8.29
C VAL A 38 19.89 25.48 -9.28
N LEU A 39 18.98 24.63 -8.81
CA LEU A 39 18.11 23.80 -9.65
C LEU A 39 17.25 24.67 -10.56
N GLY A 40 16.63 25.75 -10.05
CA GLY A 40 15.80 26.66 -10.82
C GLY A 40 16.49 27.34 -12.00
N ALA A 41 17.82 27.43 -11.99
CA ALA A 41 18.62 27.98 -13.08
C ALA A 41 19.01 26.93 -14.15
N VAL A 42 18.80 25.64 -13.89
CA VAL A 42 19.09 24.56 -14.84
C VAL A 42 18.11 24.64 -16.02
N LYS A 43 18.64 24.48 -17.24
CA LYS A 43 17.85 24.51 -18.48
C LYS A 43 17.28 23.13 -18.83
N LEU A 44 16.12 23.09 -19.48
CA LEU A 44 15.51 21.85 -19.95
C LEU A 44 16.46 20.99 -20.80
N ARG A 45 17.21 21.60 -21.74
CA ARG A 45 18.21 20.87 -22.55
C ARG A 45 19.27 20.14 -21.73
N THR A 46 19.64 20.67 -20.55
CA THR A 46 20.63 20.03 -19.69
C THR A 46 20.05 18.76 -19.08
N LEU A 47 18.81 18.83 -18.59
CA LEU A 47 18.10 17.67 -18.06
C LEU A 47 17.83 16.63 -19.15
N ALA A 48 17.44 17.07 -20.36
CA ALA A 48 17.19 16.19 -21.49
C ALA A 48 18.41 15.35 -21.90
N ALA A 49 19.62 15.88 -21.66
CA ALA A 49 20.88 15.24 -22.00
C ALA A 49 21.49 14.45 -20.83
N THR A 50 20.83 14.39 -19.67
CA THR A 50 21.38 13.78 -18.46
C THR A 50 20.51 12.61 -18.00
N VAL A 51 21.13 11.44 -17.83
CA VAL A 51 20.50 10.27 -17.21
C VAL A 51 20.90 10.24 -15.73
N LEU A 52 19.93 10.13 -14.81
CA LEU A 52 20.20 10.11 -13.37
C LEU A 52 20.49 8.70 -12.84
N VAL A 53 19.92 7.67 -13.45
CA VAL A 53 20.11 6.25 -13.12
C VAL A 53 20.14 5.44 -14.41
N GLU A 54 21.15 4.59 -14.56
CA GLU A 54 21.34 3.75 -15.75
C GLU A 54 20.68 2.39 -15.52
N ASP A 55 19.45 2.24 -16.00
CA ASP A 55 18.65 1.02 -15.83
C ASP A 55 17.62 0.85 -16.98
N SER A 56 16.96 -0.32 -17.06
CA SER A 56 16.00 -0.61 -18.13
C SER A 56 14.71 0.22 -18.05
N VAL A 57 14.35 0.70 -16.85
CA VAL A 57 13.31 1.72 -16.67
C VAL A 57 13.70 3.02 -17.37
N SER A 58 14.91 3.54 -17.16
CA SER A 58 15.39 4.75 -17.85
C SER A 58 15.36 4.60 -19.37
N GLU A 59 15.79 3.45 -19.89
CA GLU A 59 15.69 3.15 -21.33
C GLU A 59 14.23 3.20 -21.83
N SER A 60 13.32 2.59 -21.08
CA SER A 60 11.88 2.56 -21.39
C SER A 60 11.26 3.97 -21.37
N LEU A 61 11.60 4.78 -20.37
CA LEU A 61 11.14 6.16 -20.22
C LEU A 61 11.63 7.04 -21.38
N LEU A 62 12.91 6.92 -21.74
CA LEU A 62 13.51 7.70 -22.83
C LEU A 62 12.92 7.32 -24.20
N ARG A 63 12.64 6.04 -24.43
CA ARG A 63 12.13 5.53 -25.71
C ARG A 63 10.78 6.11 -26.13
N THR A 64 9.95 6.55 -25.18
CA THR A 64 8.60 7.07 -25.48
C THR A 64 8.46 8.59 -25.36
N LEU A 65 9.52 9.28 -24.97
CA LEU A 65 9.55 10.74 -24.89
C LEU A 65 9.62 11.38 -26.27
N LYS A 66 8.82 12.43 -26.48
CA LYS A 66 9.02 13.31 -27.63
C LYS A 66 10.28 14.16 -27.40
N PRO A 67 11.09 14.43 -28.45
CA PRO A 67 12.22 15.34 -28.32
C PRO A 67 11.78 16.70 -27.80
N VAL A 68 12.57 17.29 -26.90
CA VAL A 68 12.31 18.63 -26.37
C VAL A 68 12.42 19.66 -27.51
N PRO A 69 11.34 20.40 -27.82
CA PRO A 69 11.36 21.41 -28.87
C PRO A 69 12.37 22.53 -28.61
N THR A 70 12.96 23.08 -29.69
CA THR A 70 14.02 24.11 -29.59
C THR A 70 13.56 25.41 -28.92
N ASP A 71 12.29 25.75 -29.05
CA ASP A 71 11.65 26.92 -28.45
C ASP A 71 11.46 26.79 -26.93
N ILE A 72 11.44 25.58 -26.36
CA ILE A 72 11.41 25.40 -24.90
C ILE A 72 12.74 24.88 -24.32
N ALA A 73 13.61 24.29 -25.14
CA ALA A 73 14.85 23.65 -24.68
C ALA A 73 15.79 24.60 -23.91
N HIS A 74 15.73 25.89 -24.20
CA HIS A 74 16.56 26.92 -23.58
C HIS A 74 15.99 27.46 -22.26
N LEU A 75 14.72 27.17 -21.96
CA LEU A 75 14.05 27.63 -20.74
C LEU A 75 14.70 27.02 -19.51
N THR A 76 14.84 27.83 -18.46
CA THR A 76 15.20 27.35 -17.13
C THR A 76 14.01 26.70 -16.44
N LEU A 77 14.26 25.87 -15.43
CA LEU A 77 13.19 25.28 -14.64
C LEU A 77 12.30 26.33 -13.97
N ASN A 78 12.84 27.49 -13.58
CA ASN A 78 12.01 28.61 -13.10
C ASN A 78 11.06 29.13 -14.19
N GLN A 79 11.52 29.29 -15.43
CA GLN A 79 10.65 29.72 -16.54
C GLN A 79 9.58 28.67 -16.89
N VAL A 80 9.91 27.38 -16.75
CA VAL A 80 8.94 26.29 -16.90
C VAL A 80 7.90 26.35 -15.78
N LYS A 81 8.32 26.56 -14.53
CA LYS A 81 7.43 26.78 -13.38
C LYS A 81 6.48 27.94 -13.65
N ASP A 82 7.00 29.08 -14.08
CA ASP A 82 6.20 30.28 -14.39
C ASP A 82 5.19 30.01 -15.51
N SER A 83 5.58 29.24 -16.53
CA SER A 83 4.69 28.84 -17.63
C SER A 83 3.52 27.99 -17.14
N LEU A 84 3.75 27.07 -16.20
CA LEU A 84 2.71 26.24 -15.59
C LEU A 84 1.78 27.04 -14.67
N LEU A 85 2.30 28.04 -13.97
CA LEU A 85 1.53 28.89 -13.06
C LEU A 85 0.71 29.96 -13.79
N ALA A 86 1.14 30.37 -14.99
CA ALA A 86 0.44 31.33 -15.82
C ALA A 86 -1.01 30.88 -16.15
N PRO A 87 -1.91 31.81 -16.53
CA PRO A 87 -3.27 31.47 -16.96
C PRO A 87 -3.31 30.45 -18.12
N ALA A 88 -2.31 30.48 -19.00
CA ALA A 88 -2.17 29.55 -20.12
C ALA A 88 -1.52 28.20 -19.73
N GLY A 89 -1.18 27.98 -18.46
CA GLY A 89 -0.49 26.78 -17.98
C GLY A 89 -1.13 25.45 -18.40
N PRO A 90 -2.47 25.28 -18.34
CA PRO A 90 -3.10 24.06 -18.82
C PRO A 90 -2.90 23.79 -20.31
N ARG A 91 -2.85 24.85 -21.13
CA ARG A 91 -2.53 24.72 -22.56
C ARG A 91 -1.07 24.33 -22.73
N TRP A 92 -0.17 25.00 -22.01
CA TRP A 92 1.27 24.71 -22.04
C TRP A 92 1.56 23.25 -21.65
N ALA A 93 0.94 22.75 -20.59
CA ALA A 93 1.11 21.37 -20.13
C ALA A 93 0.62 20.35 -21.18
N ARG A 94 -0.51 20.61 -21.85
CA ARG A 94 -1.01 19.73 -22.93
C ARG A 94 -0.11 19.74 -24.16
N GLU A 95 0.49 20.88 -24.48
CA GLU A 95 1.35 21.06 -25.65
C GLU A 95 2.71 20.39 -25.44
N TYR A 96 3.33 20.59 -24.28
CA TYR A 96 4.70 20.16 -24.02
C TYR A 96 4.87 18.98 -23.08
N GLY A 97 3.82 18.54 -22.37
CA GLY A 97 3.92 17.48 -21.35
C GLY A 97 4.48 16.15 -21.86
N ALA A 98 4.20 15.80 -23.13
CA ALA A 98 4.77 14.62 -23.78
C ALA A 98 6.28 14.72 -24.08
N CYS A 99 6.86 15.92 -23.95
CA CYS A 99 8.29 16.18 -24.12
C CYS A 99 9.03 16.27 -22.77
N LEU A 100 8.31 16.27 -21.64
CA LEU A 100 8.91 16.33 -20.32
C LEU A 100 9.21 14.92 -19.80
N SER A 101 10.48 14.70 -19.44
CA SER A 101 10.89 13.50 -18.72
C SER A 101 10.36 13.51 -17.29
N SER A 102 10.34 12.34 -16.65
CA SER A 102 9.99 12.20 -15.25
C SER A 102 10.87 13.07 -14.35
N GLU A 103 12.17 13.14 -14.65
CA GLU A 103 13.14 13.97 -13.93
C GLU A 103 12.87 15.47 -14.13
N MET A 104 12.44 15.92 -15.33
CA MET A 104 12.04 17.31 -15.55
C MET A 104 10.78 17.67 -14.76
N ILE A 105 9.82 16.76 -14.71
CA ILE A 105 8.58 16.91 -13.94
C ILE A 105 8.89 16.97 -12.44
N ALA A 106 9.70 16.05 -11.93
CA ALA A 106 10.15 16.08 -10.53
C ALA A 106 10.89 17.39 -10.21
N ALA A 107 11.79 17.83 -11.10
CA ALA A 107 12.57 19.03 -10.89
C ALA A 107 11.72 20.30 -10.79
N VAL A 108 10.69 20.45 -11.64
CA VAL A 108 9.82 21.62 -11.55
C VAL A 108 8.93 21.57 -10.30
N VAL A 109 8.46 20.39 -9.91
CA VAL A 109 7.65 20.20 -8.68
C VAL A 109 8.44 20.54 -7.41
N LYS A 110 9.74 20.20 -7.35
CA LYS A 110 10.65 20.58 -6.24
C LYS A 110 10.77 22.10 -6.04
N LEU A 111 10.54 22.89 -7.10
CA LEU A 111 10.63 24.36 -7.07
C LEU A 111 9.32 25.04 -6.69
N MET A 112 8.23 24.29 -6.58
CA MET A 112 6.91 24.82 -6.24
C MET A 112 6.64 24.67 -4.74
N GLY A 113 6.15 25.73 -4.10
CA GLY A 113 5.53 25.67 -2.77
C GLY A 113 4.14 25.04 -2.82
N ASN A 114 3.55 24.74 -1.66
CA ASN A 114 2.25 24.05 -1.60
C ASN A 114 1.11 24.83 -2.31
N ALA A 115 1.11 26.16 -2.23
CA ALA A 115 0.13 27.00 -2.92
C ALA A 115 0.28 26.94 -4.45
N GLU A 116 1.52 26.93 -4.95
CA GLU A 116 1.84 26.79 -6.38
C GLU A 116 1.44 25.39 -6.90
N LEU A 117 1.77 24.33 -6.14
CA LEU A 117 1.34 22.96 -6.46
C LEU A 117 -0.18 22.87 -6.52
N SER A 118 -0.87 23.41 -5.51
CA SER A 118 -2.33 23.43 -5.47
C SER A 118 -2.93 24.17 -6.67
N GLN A 119 -2.35 25.31 -7.06
CA GLN A 119 -2.79 26.08 -8.22
C GLN A 119 -2.68 25.28 -9.51
N VAL A 120 -1.59 24.55 -9.72
CA VAL A 120 -1.40 23.69 -10.92
C VAL A 120 -2.36 22.50 -10.86
N ALA A 121 -2.45 21.82 -9.73
CA ALA A 121 -3.26 20.63 -9.55
C ALA A 121 -4.75 20.90 -9.88
N LYS A 122 -5.30 22.02 -9.41
CA LYS A 122 -6.69 22.43 -9.65
C LYS A 122 -7.02 22.86 -11.08
N ARG A 123 -6.04 22.95 -11.98
CA ARG A 123 -6.23 23.40 -13.37
C ARG A 123 -5.93 22.32 -14.40
N LEU A 124 -5.27 21.24 -13.99
CA LEU A 124 -4.94 20.10 -14.85
C LEU A 124 -5.87 18.92 -14.52
N PHE A 125 -6.54 18.41 -15.55
CA PHE A 125 -7.44 17.28 -15.45
C PHE A 125 -7.24 16.37 -16.66
N ASN A 126 -7.17 15.07 -16.41
CA ASN A 126 -6.98 14.03 -17.41
C ASN A 126 -8.17 13.05 -17.30
N PRO A 127 -9.36 13.41 -17.81
CA PRO A 127 -10.52 12.52 -17.75
C PRO A 127 -10.29 11.26 -18.59
N LEU A 128 -10.88 10.14 -18.15
CA LEU A 128 -10.82 8.89 -18.91
C LEU A 128 -11.59 9.00 -20.23
N PRO A 129 -11.21 8.25 -21.29
CA PRO A 129 -11.86 8.38 -22.60
C PRO A 129 -13.22 7.67 -22.67
N GLY A 130 -14.02 7.95 -23.71
CA GLY A 130 -15.36 7.37 -23.90
C GLY A 130 -16.46 8.08 -23.10
N THR A 131 -16.17 9.28 -22.59
CA THR A 131 -17.07 10.06 -21.75
C THR A 131 -17.15 11.50 -22.26
N GLY A 132 -17.57 11.67 -23.52
CA GLY A 132 -17.78 13.01 -24.08
C GLY A 132 -18.73 13.82 -23.18
N ARG A 133 -18.65 15.17 -23.24
CA ARG A 133 -19.57 16.06 -22.50
C ARG A 133 -21.06 15.74 -22.71
N ALA A 134 -21.40 15.02 -23.78
CA ALA A 134 -22.75 14.53 -24.07
C ALA A 134 -23.24 13.39 -23.15
N GLU A 135 -22.35 12.67 -22.44
CA GLU A 135 -22.70 11.54 -21.56
C GLU A 135 -22.71 11.89 -20.05
N GLY A 136 -22.48 13.15 -19.70
CA GLY A 136 -22.46 13.63 -18.31
C GLY A 136 -21.06 13.66 -17.67
N VAL A 137 -21.02 13.60 -16.34
CA VAL A 137 -19.79 13.64 -15.53
C VAL A 137 -19.02 12.32 -15.67
N ALA A 138 -17.74 12.44 -16.00
CA ALA A 138 -16.82 11.33 -16.25
C ALA A 138 -15.77 11.19 -15.15
N VAL A 139 -15.17 10.01 -15.00
CA VAL A 139 -14.02 9.82 -14.10
C VAL A 139 -12.88 10.75 -14.49
N GLY A 140 -12.43 11.58 -13.54
CA GLY A 140 -11.34 12.54 -13.70
C GLY A 140 -11.70 13.84 -14.43
N ALA A 141 -12.99 14.08 -14.73
CA ALA A 141 -13.46 15.38 -15.21
C ALA A 141 -13.34 16.45 -14.10
N PRO A 142 -13.28 17.76 -14.43
CA PRO A 142 -13.19 18.83 -13.43
C PRO A 142 -14.34 18.83 -12.40
N GLU A 143 -15.52 18.37 -12.79
CA GLU A 143 -16.71 18.26 -11.96
C GLU A 143 -16.81 16.93 -11.19
N HIS A 144 -15.86 16.02 -11.42
CA HIS A 144 -15.85 14.68 -10.84
C HIS A 144 -15.01 14.62 -9.57
N PHE A 145 -15.57 13.98 -8.54
CA PHE A 145 -14.82 13.50 -7.39
C PHE A 145 -15.44 12.18 -6.94
N GLY A 146 -14.77 11.08 -7.30
CA GLY A 146 -15.25 9.73 -7.10
C GLY A 146 -14.60 9.01 -5.93
N ALA A 147 -14.86 7.71 -5.85
CA ALA A 147 -14.27 6.83 -4.85
C ALA A 147 -13.96 5.44 -5.42
N ARG A 148 -12.85 4.85 -5.00
CA ARG A 148 -12.65 3.40 -5.05
C ARG A 148 -13.23 2.78 -3.79
N ILE A 149 -14.11 1.80 -3.92
CA ILE A 149 -14.46 0.94 -2.79
C ILE A 149 -13.32 -0.06 -2.57
N GLN A 150 -12.80 -0.13 -1.35
CA GLN A 150 -11.83 -1.12 -0.90
C GLN A 150 -12.47 -2.00 0.19
N PRO A 151 -13.08 -3.14 -0.20
CA PRO A 151 -13.89 -3.95 0.70
C PRO A 151 -13.05 -5.07 1.35
N ASN A 152 -11.90 -4.71 1.91
CA ASN A 152 -10.95 -5.69 2.45
C ASN A 152 -11.54 -6.49 3.62
N SER A 153 -11.28 -7.79 3.64
CA SER A 153 -11.60 -8.71 4.74
C SER A 153 -10.31 -9.42 5.19
N PRO A 154 -10.02 -9.48 6.50
CA PRO A 154 -8.82 -10.18 7.01
C PRO A 154 -8.73 -11.66 6.60
N GLY A 155 -9.87 -12.30 6.31
CA GLY A 155 -9.97 -13.70 5.91
C GLY A 155 -10.47 -13.92 4.49
N ASP A 156 -10.56 -12.87 3.67
CA ASP A 156 -11.21 -12.90 2.35
C ASP A 156 -12.64 -13.48 2.40
N ASP A 157 -13.40 -13.14 3.45
CA ASP A 157 -14.78 -13.57 3.65
C ASP A 157 -15.71 -12.84 2.67
N GLU A 158 -16.41 -13.61 1.83
CA GLU A 158 -17.25 -13.07 0.76
C GLU A 158 -18.43 -12.26 1.28
N GLU A 159 -18.90 -12.56 2.48
CA GLU A 159 -20.02 -11.88 3.09
C GLU A 159 -19.59 -10.50 3.58
N GLU A 160 -18.48 -10.42 4.31
CA GLU A 160 -17.87 -9.16 4.75
C GLU A 160 -17.55 -8.26 3.56
N ILE A 161 -16.95 -8.82 2.51
CA ILE A 161 -16.66 -8.12 1.26
C ILE A 161 -17.96 -7.61 0.62
N LEU A 162 -18.97 -8.48 0.47
CA LEU A 162 -20.25 -8.11 -0.12
C LEU A 162 -20.90 -6.95 0.63
N PHE A 163 -21.08 -7.06 1.94
CA PHE A 163 -21.75 -6.02 2.73
C PHE A 163 -20.97 -4.72 2.76
N SER A 164 -19.64 -4.77 2.75
CA SER A 164 -18.78 -3.58 2.61
C SER A 164 -19.01 -2.87 1.26
N ILE A 165 -19.12 -3.63 0.16
CA ILE A 165 -19.44 -3.05 -1.15
C ILE A 165 -20.84 -2.43 -1.13
N LEU A 166 -21.84 -3.15 -0.63
CA LEU A 166 -23.23 -2.67 -0.61
C LEU A 166 -23.35 -1.37 0.20
N GLU A 167 -22.69 -1.27 1.35
CA GLU A 167 -22.70 -0.04 2.14
C GLU A 167 -21.92 1.10 1.48
N GLY A 168 -20.78 0.81 0.86
CA GLY A 168 -20.05 1.82 0.07
C GLY A 168 -20.93 2.44 -1.01
N LEU A 169 -21.72 1.63 -1.72
CA LEU A 169 -22.68 2.11 -2.74
C LEU A 169 -23.75 3.02 -2.15
N CYS A 170 -24.23 2.75 -0.93
CA CYS A 170 -25.19 3.62 -0.22
C CYS A 170 -24.65 5.03 0.02
N TYR A 171 -23.32 5.18 0.17
CA TYR A 171 -22.66 6.48 0.28
C TYR A 171 -22.27 7.10 -1.07
N GLY A 172 -22.61 6.45 -2.19
CA GLY A 172 -22.18 6.86 -3.52
C GLY A 172 -20.70 6.58 -3.80
N CYS A 173 -20.09 5.58 -3.15
CA CYS A 173 -18.73 5.17 -3.45
C CYS A 173 -18.72 4.12 -4.57
N GLY A 174 -17.57 3.89 -5.19
CA GLY A 174 -17.37 2.82 -6.17
C GLY A 174 -17.70 3.19 -7.60
N ASP A 175 -17.89 4.48 -7.90
CA ASP A 175 -18.11 4.99 -9.25
C ASP A 175 -16.86 4.95 -10.13
N VAL A 176 -15.68 4.83 -9.53
CA VAL A 176 -14.41 4.63 -10.25
C VAL A 176 -14.13 3.14 -10.42
N ILE A 177 -14.03 2.41 -9.31
CA ILE A 177 -13.72 0.98 -9.30
C ILE A 177 -14.10 0.37 -7.94
N ILE A 178 -14.46 -0.92 -7.93
CA ILE A 178 -14.49 -1.76 -6.73
C ILE A 178 -13.21 -2.60 -6.73
N GLY A 179 -12.25 -2.23 -5.89
CA GLY A 179 -10.92 -2.84 -5.87
C GLY A 179 -10.60 -3.50 -4.54
N LEU A 180 -10.47 -4.82 -4.52
CA LEU A 180 -10.22 -5.63 -3.32
C LEU A 180 -8.74 -6.02 -3.22
N ASN A 181 -8.08 -5.69 -2.12
CA ASN A 181 -6.80 -6.32 -1.78
C ASN A 181 -7.09 -7.68 -1.13
N PRO A 182 -6.62 -8.81 -1.68
CA PRO A 182 -6.85 -10.11 -1.06
C PRO A 182 -5.87 -10.35 0.10
N ALA A 183 -6.34 -11.02 1.16
CA ALA A 183 -5.48 -11.51 2.25
C ALA A 183 -4.59 -12.67 1.76
N SER A 184 -5.08 -13.49 0.83
CA SER A 184 -4.30 -14.54 0.16
C SER A 184 -4.11 -14.26 -1.33
N ASP A 185 -2.85 -14.13 -1.74
CA ASP A 185 -2.47 -13.89 -3.14
C ASP A 185 -2.24 -15.20 -3.93
N ASP A 186 -3.15 -16.17 -3.85
CA ASP A 186 -3.12 -17.38 -4.67
C ASP A 186 -4.20 -17.36 -5.76
N VAL A 187 -3.99 -18.10 -6.85
CA VAL A 187 -4.87 -18.06 -8.02
C VAL A 187 -6.29 -18.51 -7.72
N GLU A 188 -6.50 -19.43 -6.76
CA GLU A 188 -7.85 -19.87 -6.39
C GLU A 188 -8.62 -18.75 -5.70
N THR A 189 -7.97 -18.09 -4.73
CA THR A 189 -8.52 -16.93 -4.04
C THR A 189 -8.83 -15.80 -5.01
N ILE A 190 -7.92 -15.49 -5.94
CA ILE A 190 -8.16 -14.49 -6.99
C ILE A 190 -9.39 -14.84 -7.82
N VAL A 191 -9.49 -16.09 -8.31
CA VAL A 191 -10.63 -16.54 -9.13
C VAL A 191 -11.96 -16.43 -8.38
N ARG A 192 -11.97 -16.84 -7.11
CA ARG A 192 -13.15 -16.80 -6.25
C ARG A 192 -13.62 -15.36 -6.02
N LEU A 193 -12.69 -14.48 -5.65
CA LEU A 193 -12.99 -13.08 -5.35
C LEU A 193 -13.37 -12.28 -6.61
N GLU A 194 -12.75 -12.52 -7.76
CA GLU A 194 -13.15 -11.92 -9.04
C GLU A 194 -14.59 -12.28 -9.41
N ARG A 195 -15.01 -13.53 -9.17
CA ARG A 195 -16.40 -13.96 -9.39
C ARG A 195 -17.39 -13.26 -8.45
N LEU A 196 -17.00 -13.03 -7.20
CA LEU A 196 -17.81 -12.26 -6.25
C LEU A 196 -18.00 -10.82 -6.74
N LEU A 197 -16.91 -10.13 -7.09
CA LEU A 197 -16.96 -8.75 -7.57
C LEU A 197 -17.78 -8.64 -8.86
N GLN A 198 -17.56 -9.56 -9.81
CA GLN A 198 -18.35 -9.67 -11.03
C GLN A 198 -19.84 -9.84 -10.71
N SER A 199 -20.18 -10.76 -9.81
CA SER A 199 -21.57 -11.02 -9.42
C SER A 199 -22.25 -9.77 -8.87
N VAL A 200 -21.56 -8.96 -8.06
CA VAL A 200 -22.10 -7.69 -7.54
C VAL A 200 -22.36 -6.71 -8.68
N VAL A 201 -21.38 -6.50 -9.56
CA VAL A 201 -21.49 -5.57 -10.69
C VAL A 201 -22.61 -5.98 -11.65
N ASP A 202 -22.67 -7.26 -12.03
CA ASP A 202 -23.65 -7.78 -12.98
C ASP A 202 -25.07 -7.76 -12.39
N ARG A 203 -25.27 -8.26 -11.17
CA ARG A 203 -26.60 -8.36 -10.55
C ARG A 203 -27.19 -7.00 -10.20
N LEU A 204 -26.35 -6.05 -9.80
CA LEU A 204 -26.78 -4.68 -9.53
C LEU A 204 -26.64 -3.78 -10.76
N ALA A 205 -26.23 -4.31 -11.93
CA ALA A 205 -26.01 -3.57 -13.18
C ALA A 205 -25.25 -2.25 -12.94
N LEU A 206 -24.13 -2.33 -12.21
CA LEU A 206 -23.35 -1.16 -11.81
C LEU A 206 -22.47 -0.67 -12.97
N PRO A 207 -22.50 0.62 -13.32
CA PRO A 207 -21.64 1.19 -14.36
C PRO A 207 -20.25 1.51 -13.80
N THR A 208 -19.57 0.48 -13.30
CA THR A 208 -18.23 0.57 -12.71
C THR A 208 -17.34 -0.59 -13.17
N ARG A 209 -16.09 -0.56 -12.74
CA ARG A 209 -15.09 -1.60 -12.98
C ARG A 209 -14.80 -2.34 -11.68
N TYR A 210 -14.17 -3.50 -11.77
CA TYR A 210 -13.74 -4.25 -10.58
C TYR A 210 -12.38 -4.89 -10.77
N CYS A 211 -11.69 -5.16 -9.66
CA CYS A 211 -10.38 -5.79 -9.65
C CYS A 211 -10.07 -6.43 -8.29
N VAL A 212 -9.48 -7.62 -8.30
CA VAL A 212 -8.69 -8.15 -7.19
C VAL A 212 -7.24 -7.73 -7.39
N LEU A 213 -6.71 -6.94 -6.46
CA LEU A 213 -5.39 -6.32 -6.53
C LEU A 213 -4.28 -7.31 -6.17
N SER A 214 -4.02 -8.24 -7.09
CA SER A 214 -2.95 -9.24 -7.01
C SER A 214 -1.83 -8.93 -7.98
N ASP A 215 -0.73 -9.67 -7.94
CA ASP A 215 0.31 -9.57 -8.97
C ASP A 215 -0.27 -9.82 -10.39
N ILE A 216 0.13 -9.01 -11.39
CA ILE A 216 -0.41 -9.09 -12.76
C ILE A 216 -0.15 -10.42 -13.45
N VAL A 217 0.92 -11.14 -13.08
CA VAL A 217 1.22 -12.49 -13.57
C VAL A 217 0.15 -13.46 -13.09
N LYS A 218 -0.20 -13.41 -11.80
CA LYS A 218 -1.23 -14.26 -11.21
C LYS A 218 -2.62 -13.93 -11.73
N GLN A 219 -2.94 -12.65 -11.91
CA GLN A 219 -4.17 -12.22 -12.56
C GLN A 219 -4.25 -12.73 -14.01
N THR A 220 -3.14 -12.73 -14.75
CA THR A 220 -3.08 -13.29 -16.11
C THR A 220 -3.40 -14.78 -16.11
N GLU A 221 -2.93 -15.53 -15.11
CA GLU A 221 -3.28 -16.94 -14.97
C GLU A 221 -4.76 -17.13 -14.57
N ALA A 222 -5.27 -16.32 -13.64
CA ALA A 222 -6.68 -16.33 -13.24
C ALA A 222 -7.64 -16.07 -14.41
N ARG A 223 -7.24 -15.25 -15.39
CA ARG A 223 -8.00 -14.97 -16.62
C ARG A 223 -8.32 -16.20 -17.46
N ARG A 224 -7.59 -17.31 -17.29
CA ARG A 224 -7.92 -18.59 -17.95
C ARG A 224 -9.16 -19.26 -17.35
N ARG A 225 -9.59 -18.84 -16.15
CA ARG A 225 -10.62 -19.49 -15.33
C ARG A 225 -11.80 -18.59 -14.97
N THR A 226 -11.62 -17.28 -15.02
CA THR A 226 -12.65 -16.27 -14.75
C THR A 226 -12.38 -14.98 -15.53
N ARG A 227 -13.37 -14.08 -15.59
CA ARG A 227 -13.16 -12.72 -16.12
C ARG A 227 -12.44 -11.88 -15.07
N VAL A 228 -11.30 -11.31 -15.44
CA VAL A 228 -10.63 -10.24 -14.70
C VAL A 228 -10.83 -8.96 -15.49
N ASP A 229 -11.56 -8.00 -14.93
CA ASP A 229 -12.04 -6.83 -15.66
C ASP A 229 -10.97 -5.74 -15.81
N VAL A 230 -10.21 -5.49 -14.75
CA VAL A 230 -9.09 -4.55 -14.72
C VAL A 230 -7.84 -5.30 -14.26
N GLY A 231 -6.72 -5.12 -14.96
CA GLY A 231 -5.44 -5.64 -14.53
C GLY A 231 -4.76 -4.67 -13.57
N PHE A 232 -4.45 -5.14 -12.36
CA PHE A 232 -3.72 -4.37 -11.36
C PHE A 232 -2.22 -4.65 -11.37
N GLN A 233 -1.39 -3.64 -11.05
CA GLN A 233 0.01 -3.86 -10.67
C GLN A 233 0.55 -2.68 -9.85
N SER A 234 1.27 -2.95 -8.76
CA SER A 234 2.11 -1.93 -8.14
C SER A 234 3.35 -1.68 -9.01
N LEU A 235 3.66 -0.41 -9.27
CA LEU A 235 4.80 0.00 -10.10
C LEU A 235 5.93 0.62 -9.25
N ALA A 236 7.12 0.71 -9.82
CA ALA A 236 8.28 1.36 -9.22
C ALA A 236 9.12 2.12 -10.25
N GLY A 237 9.91 3.08 -9.79
CA GLY A 237 10.74 3.97 -10.59
C GLY A 237 12.13 3.42 -10.93
N THR A 238 12.51 2.24 -10.43
CA THR A 238 13.78 1.57 -10.75
C THR A 238 13.57 0.14 -11.20
N SER A 239 14.47 -0.34 -12.04
CA SER A 239 14.46 -1.70 -12.57
C SER A 239 14.67 -2.72 -11.45
N LYS A 240 15.54 -2.39 -10.49
CA LYS A 240 15.77 -3.24 -9.32
C LYS A 240 14.49 -3.42 -8.49
N ALA A 241 13.75 -2.34 -8.23
CA ALA A 241 12.49 -2.42 -7.49
C ALA A 241 11.41 -3.16 -8.29
N LEU A 242 11.25 -2.82 -9.57
CA LEU A 242 10.22 -3.40 -10.43
C LEU A 242 10.41 -4.92 -10.61
N LEU A 243 11.65 -5.36 -10.89
CA LEU A 243 11.99 -6.78 -10.98
C LEU A 243 11.83 -7.49 -9.63
N GLY A 244 12.17 -6.83 -8.52
CA GLY A 244 11.96 -7.38 -7.17
C GLY A 244 10.47 -7.57 -6.81
N MET A 245 9.59 -6.74 -7.37
CA MET A 245 8.15 -6.77 -7.08
C MET A 245 7.39 -7.81 -7.92
N VAL A 246 7.58 -7.79 -9.24
CA VAL A 246 6.79 -8.62 -10.19
C VAL A 246 7.63 -9.61 -11.00
N GLY A 247 8.97 -9.53 -10.91
CA GLY A 247 9.86 -10.37 -11.71
C GLY A 247 9.88 -10.02 -13.20
N LEU A 248 9.33 -8.86 -13.58
CA LEU A 248 9.21 -8.38 -14.95
C LEU A 248 9.78 -6.96 -15.08
N ASP A 249 10.28 -6.64 -16.27
CA ASP A 249 10.59 -5.28 -16.66
C ASP A 249 9.34 -4.55 -17.21
N VAL A 250 9.52 -3.29 -17.63
CA VAL A 250 8.41 -2.46 -18.13
C VAL A 250 7.73 -3.08 -19.35
N ASP A 251 8.50 -3.69 -20.26
CA ASP A 251 7.98 -4.30 -21.49
C ASP A 251 7.20 -5.59 -21.18
N GLY A 252 7.69 -6.43 -20.25
CA GLY A 252 6.97 -7.61 -19.78
C GLY A 252 5.64 -7.26 -19.12
N ILE A 253 5.59 -6.20 -18.31
CA ILE A 253 4.33 -5.70 -17.73
C ILE A 253 3.40 -5.19 -18.84
N ALA A 254 3.92 -4.42 -19.80
CA ALA A 254 3.13 -3.90 -20.91
C ALA A 254 2.52 -5.00 -21.79
N ASP A 255 3.24 -6.10 -22.00
CA ASP A 255 2.74 -7.26 -22.75
C ASP A 255 1.60 -7.97 -22.01
N LEU A 256 1.70 -8.15 -20.69
CA LEU A 256 0.61 -8.72 -19.88
C LEU A 256 -0.60 -7.78 -19.81
N ALA A 257 -0.34 -6.49 -19.64
CA ALA A 257 -1.34 -5.42 -19.59
C ALA A 257 -2.26 -5.42 -20.82
N PHE A 258 -1.77 -5.84 -21.98
CA PHE A 258 -2.55 -5.97 -23.21
C PHE A 258 -3.76 -6.92 -23.08
N GLY A 259 -3.67 -7.88 -22.18
CA GLY A 259 -4.73 -8.83 -21.96
C GLY A 259 -5.96 -8.27 -21.23
N PHE A 260 -5.85 -7.11 -20.60
CA PHE A 260 -6.88 -6.59 -19.69
C PHE A 260 -7.71 -5.50 -20.33
N ASP A 261 -8.98 -5.40 -19.91
CA ASP A 261 -9.89 -4.43 -20.49
C ASP A 261 -9.71 -3.00 -19.98
N GLY A 262 -9.17 -2.89 -18.77
CA GLY A 262 -8.63 -1.67 -18.19
C GLY A 262 -7.43 -1.98 -17.32
N LEU A 263 -6.72 -0.94 -16.89
CA LEU A 263 -5.55 -1.05 -16.03
C LEU A 263 -5.67 -0.19 -14.78
N TYR A 264 -5.11 -0.68 -13.70
CA TYR A 264 -4.98 0.06 -12.46
C TYR A 264 -3.56 -0.10 -11.91
N PHE A 265 -2.85 1.02 -11.73
CA PHE A 265 -1.54 1.02 -11.11
C PHE A 265 -1.55 1.70 -9.74
N GLU A 266 -0.81 1.13 -8.80
CA GLU A 266 -0.52 1.76 -7.51
C GLU A 266 0.95 2.17 -7.41
N THR A 267 1.17 3.29 -6.76
CA THR A 267 2.47 3.93 -6.53
C THR A 267 2.55 4.43 -5.10
N GLY A 268 3.68 5.01 -4.69
CA GLY A 268 3.88 5.41 -3.31
C GLY A 268 5.31 5.84 -3.03
N GLN A 269 5.49 7.12 -2.72
CA GLN A 269 6.79 7.63 -2.27
C GLN A 269 7.34 6.83 -1.09
N GLY A 270 8.60 6.41 -1.22
CA GLY A 270 9.35 5.70 -0.18
C GLY A 270 9.46 4.20 -0.38
N SER A 271 8.70 3.60 -1.30
CA SER A 271 8.72 2.15 -1.53
C SER A 271 10.11 1.62 -1.92
N GLU A 272 10.80 2.27 -2.84
CA GLU A 272 12.13 1.87 -3.29
C GLU A 272 13.20 2.20 -2.27
N VAL A 273 12.99 3.23 -1.43
CA VAL A 273 13.91 3.58 -0.34
C VAL A 273 13.91 2.49 0.72
N THR A 274 12.73 2.11 1.21
CA THR A 274 12.60 1.09 2.26
C THR A 274 12.98 -0.30 1.78
N ASN A 275 12.85 -0.57 0.48
CA ASN A 275 13.32 -1.80 -0.15
C ASN A 275 14.81 -1.78 -0.55
N GLY A 276 15.55 -0.68 -0.32
CA GLY A 276 16.97 -0.58 -0.69
C GLY A 276 17.21 -0.63 -2.20
N ALA A 277 16.25 -0.15 -2.98
CA ALA A 277 16.21 -0.14 -4.44
C ALA A 277 16.08 1.28 -5.04
N ALA A 278 16.32 2.32 -4.23
CA ALA A 278 16.26 3.73 -4.66
C ALA A 278 17.43 4.17 -5.57
N GLU A 279 18.55 3.42 -5.58
CA GLU A 279 19.72 3.71 -6.45
C GLU A 279 20.28 5.15 -6.30
N GLY A 280 20.13 5.72 -5.09
CA GLY A 280 20.56 7.08 -4.75
C GLY A 280 19.63 8.18 -5.26
N ILE A 281 18.50 7.84 -5.89
CA ILE A 281 17.49 8.77 -6.39
C ILE A 281 16.49 9.06 -5.27
N ASP A 282 16.15 10.33 -5.07
CA ASP A 282 15.20 10.76 -4.04
C ASP A 282 13.76 10.34 -4.33
N MET A 283 12.91 10.34 -3.29
CA MET A 283 11.54 9.82 -3.38
C MET A 283 10.65 10.53 -4.40
N VAL A 284 10.76 11.86 -4.52
CA VAL A 284 9.94 12.64 -5.48
C VAL A 284 10.30 12.27 -6.91
N THR A 285 11.59 12.10 -7.17
CA THR A 285 12.08 11.75 -8.51
C THR A 285 11.73 10.31 -8.87
N LEU A 286 11.83 9.38 -7.91
CA LEU A 286 11.39 7.99 -8.08
C LEU A 286 9.90 7.91 -8.40
N GLU A 287 9.06 8.61 -7.65
CA GLU A 287 7.61 8.60 -7.87
C GLU A 287 7.24 9.20 -9.23
N ALA A 288 7.92 10.27 -9.66
CA ALA A 288 7.77 10.81 -11.01
C ALA A 288 8.14 9.77 -12.08
N ARG A 289 9.17 8.95 -11.85
CA ARG A 289 9.57 7.87 -12.76
C ARG A 289 8.53 6.75 -12.79
N THR A 290 7.93 6.42 -11.65
CA THR A 290 6.83 5.46 -11.56
C THR A 290 5.62 5.90 -12.41
N TYR A 291 5.25 7.18 -12.36
CA TYR A 291 4.25 7.74 -13.28
C TYR A 291 4.70 7.70 -14.74
N GLY A 292 5.99 7.89 -14.99
CA GLY A 292 6.60 7.68 -16.29
C GLY A 292 6.39 6.25 -16.82
N VAL A 293 6.56 5.23 -15.98
CA VAL A 293 6.32 3.82 -16.32
C VAL A 293 4.84 3.60 -16.67
N ALA A 294 3.91 4.11 -15.87
CA ALA A 294 2.48 4.06 -16.18
C ALA A 294 2.16 4.73 -17.52
N ARG A 295 2.79 5.88 -17.82
CA ARG A 295 2.66 6.58 -19.11
C ARG A 295 3.18 5.73 -20.27
N VAL A 296 4.34 5.08 -20.12
CA VAL A 296 4.93 4.18 -21.12
C VAL A 296 3.97 3.03 -21.44
N ILE A 297 3.46 2.34 -20.42
CA ILE A 297 2.52 1.22 -20.60
C ILE A 297 1.23 1.71 -21.28
N GLY A 298 0.67 2.83 -20.83
CA GLY A 298 -0.52 3.43 -21.45
C GLY A 298 -0.30 3.85 -22.91
N GLN A 299 0.90 4.31 -23.28
CA GLN A 299 1.25 4.61 -24.67
C GLN A 299 1.40 3.35 -25.51
N ALA A 300 2.03 2.30 -24.97
CA ALA A 300 2.16 1.01 -25.63
C ALA A 300 0.78 0.42 -25.98
N LEU A 301 -0.17 0.48 -25.03
CA LEU A 301 -1.55 0.06 -25.26
C LEU A 301 -2.22 0.87 -26.37
N ARG A 302 -2.18 2.21 -26.31
CA ARG A 302 -2.81 3.07 -27.34
C ARG A 302 -2.23 2.82 -28.74
N LYS A 303 -0.94 2.53 -28.84
CA LYS A 303 -0.28 2.21 -30.11
C LYS A 303 -0.77 0.88 -30.69
N ARG A 304 -1.01 -0.11 -29.82
CA ARG A 304 -1.40 -1.46 -30.23
C ARG A 304 -2.92 -1.64 -30.36
N LEU A 305 -3.72 -0.78 -29.72
CA LEU A 305 -5.18 -0.72 -29.79
C LEU A 305 -5.66 0.71 -30.12
N PRO A 306 -5.44 1.23 -31.34
CA PRO A 306 -5.75 2.62 -31.68
C PRO A 306 -7.26 2.93 -31.62
N ASP A 307 -8.11 1.95 -31.93
CA ASP A 307 -9.57 2.12 -31.98
C ASP A 307 -10.26 1.89 -30.63
N ARG A 308 -9.49 1.52 -29.60
CA ARG A 308 -10.02 1.20 -28.28
C ARG A 308 -9.31 2.03 -27.22
N PRO A 309 -9.93 3.12 -26.72
CA PRO A 309 -9.32 3.87 -25.64
C PRO A 309 -9.13 2.98 -24.41
N ALA A 310 -7.91 2.95 -23.88
CA ALA A 310 -7.59 2.23 -22.65
C ALA A 310 -8.14 2.99 -21.43
N TRP A 311 -9.02 2.35 -20.67
CA TRP A 311 -9.37 2.78 -19.31
C TRP A 311 -8.15 2.50 -18.42
N MET A 312 -7.53 3.53 -17.85
CA MET A 312 -6.32 3.39 -17.04
C MET A 312 -6.27 4.45 -15.94
N ILE A 313 -6.20 4.00 -14.70
CA ILE A 313 -6.07 4.87 -13.53
C ILE A 313 -4.75 4.60 -12.80
N VAL A 314 -4.28 5.59 -12.06
CA VAL A 314 -3.15 5.46 -11.14
C VAL A 314 -3.56 5.98 -9.77
N ASN A 315 -3.15 5.31 -8.70
CA ASN A 315 -3.36 5.74 -7.34
C ASN A 315 -2.04 5.80 -6.58
N ASP A 316 -1.74 6.93 -5.95
CA ASP A 316 -0.67 7.00 -4.94
C ASP A 316 -1.24 6.62 -3.58
N VAL A 317 -0.45 5.89 -2.80
CA VAL A 317 -0.81 5.49 -1.43
C VAL A 317 0.04 6.24 -0.40
N ALA A 318 -0.26 7.53 -0.23
CA ALA A 318 0.42 8.44 0.70
C ALA A 318 0.25 8.03 2.17
N GLY A 319 1.33 7.59 2.82
CA GLY A 319 1.36 7.30 4.26
C GLY A 319 1.15 5.84 4.65
N PHE A 320 1.25 4.91 3.69
CA PHE A 320 1.06 3.47 3.92
C PHE A 320 2.23 2.77 4.60
N ILE A 321 3.44 3.31 4.45
CA ILE A 321 4.68 2.70 4.95
C ILE A 321 4.84 2.96 6.45
N GLY A 322 5.14 4.20 6.84
CA GLY A 322 5.39 4.54 8.24
C GLY A 322 6.21 5.83 8.46
N PRO A 323 6.57 6.12 9.72
CA PRO A 323 7.33 7.30 10.11
C PRO A 323 8.75 7.36 9.53
N GLU A 324 9.28 6.25 9.02
CA GLU A 324 10.54 6.18 8.28
C GLU A 324 10.48 6.90 6.93
N VAL A 325 9.28 7.06 6.37
CA VAL A 325 9.04 7.81 5.12
C VAL A 325 8.45 9.18 5.46
N PHE A 326 7.33 9.19 6.20
CA PHE A 326 6.62 10.39 6.61
C PHE A 326 6.27 10.35 8.10
N ARG A 327 6.85 11.25 8.89
CA ARG A 327 6.62 11.34 10.34
C ARG A 327 5.40 12.19 10.72
N GLY A 328 4.89 13.04 9.83
CA GLY A 328 3.83 13.96 10.21
C GLY A 328 2.98 14.50 9.08
N ARG A 329 1.88 15.17 9.47
CA ARG A 329 0.85 15.67 8.55
C ARG A 329 1.38 16.63 7.48
N GLU A 330 2.43 17.41 7.77
CA GLU A 330 2.98 18.36 6.79
C GLU A 330 3.74 17.64 5.66
N GLN A 331 4.42 16.54 5.97
CA GLN A 331 5.10 15.72 4.97
C GLN A 331 4.07 14.98 4.10
N LEU A 332 3.00 14.45 4.71
CA LEU A 332 1.88 13.86 3.99
C LEU A 332 1.16 14.88 3.10
N ARG A 333 0.94 16.10 3.60
CA ARG A 333 0.33 17.16 2.80
C ARG A 333 1.19 17.46 1.57
N ARG A 334 2.50 17.59 1.79
CA ARG A 334 3.46 17.89 0.75
C ARG A 334 3.49 16.80 -0.32
N THR A 335 3.59 15.52 0.07
CA THR A 335 3.64 14.41 -0.89
C THR A 335 2.38 14.36 -1.75
N CYS A 336 1.19 14.42 -1.14
CA CYS A 336 -0.08 14.37 -1.89
C CYS A 336 -0.16 15.45 -2.98
N LEU A 337 0.34 16.67 -2.70
CA LEU A 337 0.36 17.77 -3.65
C LEU A 337 1.40 17.56 -4.77
N GLU A 338 2.60 17.10 -4.43
CA GLU A 338 3.64 16.78 -5.41
C GLU A 338 3.17 15.66 -6.34
N ASP A 339 2.71 14.55 -5.77
CA ASP A 339 2.30 13.33 -6.46
C ASP A 339 1.14 13.60 -7.43
N THR A 340 0.14 14.37 -6.98
CA THR A 340 -0.97 14.79 -7.84
C THR A 340 -0.50 15.64 -9.03
N VAL A 341 0.39 16.61 -8.82
CA VAL A 341 0.90 17.46 -9.92
C VAL A 341 1.75 16.62 -10.88
N MET A 342 2.62 15.77 -10.36
CA MET A 342 3.49 14.92 -11.18
C MET A 342 2.67 13.94 -12.03
N ALA A 343 1.70 13.24 -11.45
CA ALA A 343 0.83 12.34 -12.20
C ALA A 343 -0.01 13.08 -13.27
N LYS A 344 -0.53 14.28 -12.93
CA LYS A 344 -1.29 15.11 -13.88
C LYS A 344 -0.43 15.60 -15.05
N LEU A 345 0.83 15.98 -14.80
CA LEU A 345 1.79 16.36 -15.85
C LEU A 345 2.20 15.17 -16.74
N HIS A 346 2.17 13.94 -16.22
CA HIS A 346 2.31 12.72 -17.02
C HIS A 346 1.06 12.38 -17.85
N GLY A 347 -0.04 13.13 -17.69
CA GLY A 347 -1.29 12.89 -18.40
C GLY A 347 -2.13 11.75 -17.84
N LEU A 348 -1.94 11.41 -16.55
CA LEU A 348 -2.61 10.29 -15.89
C LEU A 348 -3.87 10.74 -15.15
N THR A 349 -4.89 9.88 -15.11
CA THR A 349 -6.05 10.02 -14.23
C THR A 349 -5.66 9.50 -12.85
N MET A 350 -5.44 10.43 -11.91
CA MET A 350 -4.82 10.15 -10.62
C MET A 350 -5.83 10.18 -9.47
N GLY A 351 -5.86 9.13 -8.66
CA GLY A 351 -6.45 9.12 -7.32
C GLY A 351 -5.40 9.19 -6.22
N LEU A 352 -5.85 9.31 -4.97
CA LEU A 352 -4.99 9.25 -3.78
C LEU A 352 -5.60 8.34 -2.70
N ASP A 353 -4.75 7.64 -1.96
CA ASP A 353 -5.05 7.19 -0.61
C ASP A 353 -4.34 8.10 0.40
N VAL A 354 -5.08 9.04 1.00
CA VAL A 354 -4.55 9.85 2.10
C VAL A 354 -4.66 9.04 3.38
N CYS A 355 -3.57 8.34 3.70
CA CYS A 355 -3.56 7.39 4.80
C CYS A 355 -2.51 7.67 5.87
N SER A 356 -2.69 7.01 7.01
CA SER A 356 -1.68 6.94 8.05
C SER A 356 -1.73 5.58 8.70
N THR A 357 -0.60 4.90 8.74
CA THR A 357 -0.43 3.79 9.68
C THR A 357 -0.52 4.30 11.12
N PHE A 358 -0.90 3.43 12.06
CA PHE A 358 -1.09 3.84 13.46
C PHE A 358 0.20 4.28 14.17
N HIS A 359 1.37 3.93 13.61
CA HIS A 359 2.67 4.25 14.19
C HIS A 359 3.31 5.56 13.72
N MET A 360 2.75 6.22 12.70
CA MET A 360 3.21 7.55 12.24
C MET A 360 2.90 8.69 13.21
N GLY A 361 1.97 8.50 14.15
CA GLY A 361 1.61 9.53 15.13
C GLY A 361 0.66 10.61 14.60
N VAL A 362 0.05 10.40 13.43
CA VAL A 362 -1.03 11.25 12.92
C VAL A 362 -2.34 10.77 13.51
N ALA A 363 -2.96 11.58 14.38
CA ALA A 363 -4.21 11.21 15.03
C ALA A 363 -5.39 11.16 14.03
N PRO A 364 -6.45 10.38 14.30
CA PRO A 364 -7.60 10.25 13.39
C PRO A 364 -8.20 11.59 12.96
N ALA A 365 -8.41 12.52 13.90
CA ALA A 365 -8.94 13.86 13.62
C ALA A 365 -8.00 14.71 12.74
N GLN A 366 -6.69 14.55 12.91
CA GLN A 366 -5.70 15.24 12.08
C GLN A 366 -5.69 14.69 10.65
N LEU A 367 -5.77 13.37 10.49
CA LEU A 367 -5.86 12.73 9.18
C LEU A 367 -7.15 13.14 8.45
N HIS A 368 -8.28 13.22 9.16
CA HIS A 368 -9.54 13.69 8.60
C HIS A 368 -9.44 15.13 8.08
N SER A 369 -8.90 16.05 8.89
CA SER A 369 -8.71 17.45 8.49
C SER A 369 -7.71 17.60 7.33
N LEU A 370 -6.65 16.80 7.34
CA LEU A 370 -5.68 16.75 6.24
C LEU A 370 -6.35 16.28 4.94
N THR A 371 -7.16 15.22 5.00
CA THR A 371 -7.88 14.67 3.85
C THR A 371 -8.79 15.73 3.22
N GLN A 372 -9.56 16.47 4.01
CA GLN A 372 -10.38 17.58 3.52
C GLN A 372 -9.54 18.67 2.82
N SER A 373 -8.38 18.99 3.41
CA SER A 373 -7.46 19.98 2.83
C SER A 373 -6.89 19.48 1.49
N ILE A 374 -6.50 18.20 1.40
CA ILE A 374 -6.00 17.60 0.17
C ILE A 374 -7.05 17.58 -0.93
N VAL A 375 -8.30 17.23 -0.62
CA VAL A 375 -9.39 17.30 -1.62
C VAL A 375 -9.55 18.72 -2.16
N ALA A 376 -9.51 19.73 -1.30
CA ALA A 376 -9.63 21.13 -1.69
C ALA A 376 -8.40 21.67 -2.44
N GLU A 377 -7.21 21.15 -2.17
CA GLU A 377 -5.95 21.71 -2.67
C GLU A 377 -5.39 20.97 -3.88
N ALA A 378 -5.47 19.63 -3.89
CA ALA A 378 -4.89 18.77 -4.93
C ALA A 378 -5.92 18.40 -6.02
N ALA A 379 -7.22 18.41 -5.70
CA ALA A 379 -8.30 17.99 -6.60
C ALA A 379 -8.00 16.63 -7.30
N PRO A 380 -7.76 15.55 -6.53
CA PRO A 380 -7.60 14.21 -7.11
C PRO A 380 -8.91 13.75 -7.77
N ALA A 381 -8.83 12.82 -8.72
CA ALA A 381 -10.03 12.28 -9.38
C ALA A 381 -10.89 11.45 -8.43
N TYR A 382 -10.26 10.77 -7.47
CA TYR A 382 -10.93 9.95 -6.47
C TYR A 382 -10.05 9.73 -5.23
N LEU A 383 -10.67 9.30 -4.14
CA LEU A 383 -9.98 8.73 -2.98
C LEU A 383 -10.34 7.26 -2.78
N MET A 384 -9.55 6.57 -1.94
CA MET A 384 -9.94 5.27 -1.39
C MET A 384 -11.10 5.42 -0.41
N ALA A 385 -11.96 4.42 -0.34
CA ALA A 385 -13.07 4.38 0.58
C ALA A 385 -13.18 3.00 1.24
N VAL A 386 -13.20 2.98 2.56
CA VAL A 386 -13.36 1.75 3.36
C VAL A 386 -14.57 1.85 4.30
N ALA A 387 -14.99 0.69 4.80
CA ALA A 387 -15.89 0.60 5.95
C ALA A 387 -15.16 1.16 7.18
N GLY A 388 -15.69 2.24 7.78
CA GLY A 388 -14.95 2.93 8.83
C GLY A 388 -13.82 3.78 8.31
N ASN A 389 -12.86 4.05 9.18
CA ASN A 389 -11.64 4.78 8.86
C ASN A 389 -10.39 3.93 9.12
N ALA A 390 -10.55 2.66 9.48
CA ALA A 390 -9.46 1.75 9.79
C ALA A 390 -9.65 0.49 8.94
N ASP A 391 -8.70 0.23 8.04
CA ASP A 391 -8.72 -0.96 7.20
C ASP A 391 -8.44 -2.20 8.07
N PRO A 392 -9.35 -3.19 8.13
CA PRO A 392 -9.25 -4.32 9.05
C PRO A 392 -8.10 -5.27 8.71
N MET A 393 -7.64 -5.27 7.45
CA MET A 393 -6.61 -6.19 6.97
C MET A 393 -5.26 -5.50 6.86
N LEU A 394 -5.21 -4.30 6.27
CA LEU A 394 -3.96 -3.60 5.99
C LEU A 394 -3.44 -2.80 7.19
N GLY A 395 -4.28 -2.59 8.22
CA GLY A 395 -3.85 -2.05 9.51
C GLY A 395 -3.40 -0.59 9.43
N TYR A 396 -4.12 0.23 8.65
CA TYR A 396 -3.91 1.67 8.53
C TYR A 396 -5.23 2.42 8.54
N MET A 397 -5.14 3.74 8.76
CA MET A 397 -6.30 4.63 8.69
C MET A 397 -6.40 5.33 7.33
N THR A 398 -7.61 5.39 6.77
CA THR A 398 -7.92 6.03 5.49
C THR A 398 -9.32 6.63 5.49
N THR A 399 -9.76 7.12 4.34
CA THR A 399 -11.04 7.78 4.12
C THR A 399 -12.19 6.78 4.16
N SER A 400 -13.24 7.15 4.88
CA SER A 400 -14.44 6.34 5.05
C SER A 400 -15.44 6.54 3.93
N PHE A 401 -16.27 5.54 3.65
CA PHE A 401 -17.51 5.72 2.88
C PHE A 401 -18.31 6.94 3.36
N ARG A 402 -18.47 7.08 4.68
CA ARG A 402 -19.21 8.18 5.32
C ARG A 402 -18.69 9.57 4.97
N GLN A 403 -17.40 9.70 4.72
CA GLN A 403 -16.78 11.00 4.50
C GLN A 403 -16.99 11.51 3.06
N HIS A 404 -17.23 10.61 2.09
CA HIS A 404 -17.27 10.96 0.68
C HIS A 404 -18.38 11.95 0.28
N PRO A 405 -19.63 11.83 0.77
CA PRO A 405 -20.65 12.85 0.50
C PRO A 405 -20.22 14.25 0.93
N ARG A 406 -19.64 14.39 2.13
CA ARG A 406 -19.16 15.69 2.62
C ARG A 406 -17.96 16.20 1.82
N LEU A 407 -17.03 15.32 1.44
CA LEU A 407 -15.89 15.69 0.61
C LEU A 407 -16.33 16.19 -0.77
N ARG A 408 -17.35 15.57 -1.37
CA ARG A 408 -17.98 16.05 -2.62
C ARG A 408 -18.59 17.45 -2.46
N GLU A 409 -19.32 17.70 -1.37
CA GLU A 409 -19.85 19.04 -1.08
C GLU A 409 -18.74 20.09 -0.96
N LEU A 410 -17.64 19.76 -0.28
CA LEU A 410 -16.51 20.67 -0.05
C LEU A 410 -15.81 21.08 -1.35
N CYS A 411 -15.65 20.15 -2.30
CA CYS A 411 -15.00 20.45 -3.59
C CYS A 411 -15.99 20.82 -4.71
N GLY A 412 -17.30 20.75 -4.46
CA GLY A 412 -18.32 20.89 -5.51
C GLY A 412 -18.34 19.75 -6.52
N GLY A 413 -17.71 18.62 -6.18
CA GLY A 413 -17.58 17.45 -7.04
C GLY A 413 -18.81 16.54 -7.01
N ARG A 414 -18.93 15.68 -8.02
CA ARG A 414 -20.00 14.68 -8.14
C ARG A 414 -19.41 13.34 -8.54
N ILE A 415 -20.14 12.26 -8.26
CA ILE A 415 -19.84 10.95 -8.85
C ILE A 415 -20.17 10.96 -10.34
N THR A 416 -19.77 9.92 -11.06
CA THR A 416 -20.14 9.81 -12.49
C THR A 416 -21.65 9.83 -12.69
N THR A 417 -22.11 10.43 -13.78
CA THR A 417 -23.55 10.53 -14.09
C THR A 417 -24.20 9.15 -14.22
N LYS A 418 -23.48 8.19 -14.83
CA LYS A 418 -23.97 6.82 -14.96
C LYS A 418 -24.17 6.17 -13.59
N MET A 419 -23.22 6.31 -12.68
CA MET A 419 -23.35 5.76 -11.34
C MET A 419 -24.48 6.43 -10.56
N GLN A 420 -24.58 7.76 -10.60
CA GLN A 420 -25.66 8.48 -9.91
C GLN A 420 -27.04 7.99 -10.35
N ASN A 421 -27.28 7.92 -11.67
CA ASN A 421 -28.55 7.42 -12.21
C ASN A 421 -28.82 5.99 -11.69
N ARG A 422 -27.81 5.13 -11.70
CA ARG A 422 -27.99 3.75 -11.25
C ARG A 422 -28.30 3.64 -9.76
N LEU A 423 -27.65 4.42 -8.91
CA LEU A 423 -27.91 4.44 -7.47
C LEU A 423 -29.29 5.04 -7.14
N THR A 424 -29.77 5.96 -7.97
CA THR A 424 -31.16 6.45 -7.90
C THR A 424 -32.16 5.36 -8.29
N ASP A 425 -31.92 4.62 -9.37
CA ASP A 425 -32.79 3.49 -9.78
C ASP A 425 -32.83 2.37 -8.74
N LEU A 426 -31.71 2.12 -8.05
CA LEU A 426 -31.62 1.17 -6.95
C LEU A 426 -32.25 1.70 -5.65
N GLY A 427 -32.66 2.98 -5.62
CA GLY A 427 -33.34 3.59 -4.50
C GLY A 427 -32.46 3.86 -3.29
N VAL A 428 -31.13 3.99 -3.45
CA VAL A 428 -30.20 4.30 -2.35
C VAL A 428 -29.69 5.74 -2.33
N MET A 429 -29.93 6.47 -3.42
CA MET A 429 -29.55 7.88 -3.57
C MET A 429 -30.69 8.68 -4.23
N SER A 430 -30.95 9.90 -3.76
CA SER A 430 -31.92 10.79 -4.42
C SER A 430 -31.37 11.33 -5.74
N ALA A 431 -32.24 11.85 -6.62
CA ALA A 431 -31.80 12.50 -7.85
C ALA A 431 -30.89 13.72 -7.59
N ALA A 432 -31.00 14.34 -6.41
CA ALA A 432 -30.14 15.44 -5.97
C ALA A 432 -28.77 14.95 -5.41
N GLY A 433 -28.56 13.64 -5.30
CA GLY A 433 -27.32 13.04 -4.78
C GLY A 433 -27.32 12.83 -3.26
N GLU A 434 -28.45 13.00 -2.58
CA GLU A 434 -28.57 12.78 -1.14
C GLU A 434 -28.64 11.28 -0.84
N VAL A 435 -27.88 10.82 0.15
CA VAL A 435 -27.80 9.41 0.52
C VAL A 435 -28.89 9.04 1.53
N ARG A 436 -29.42 7.81 1.44
CA ARG A 436 -30.35 7.27 2.45
C ARG A 436 -29.61 6.78 3.71
N PRO A 437 -30.32 6.57 4.83
CA PRO A 437 -29.74 5.90 6.00
C PRO A 437 -29.09 4.56 5.60
N PRO A 438 -27.79 4.36 5.90
CA PRO A 438 -26.98 3.28 5.34
C PRO A 438 -27.49 1.90 5.78
N ALA A 439 -27.90 1.71 7.04
CA ALA A 439 -28.32 0.41 7.54
C ALA A 439 -29.52 -0.16 6.75
N GLU A 440 -30.54 0.67 6.51
CA GLU A 440 -31.72 0.25 5.74
C GLU A 440 -31.40 0.13 4.25
N ALA A 441 -30.65 1.08 3.69
CA ALA A 441 -30.27 1.08 2.28
C ALA A 441 -29.39 -0.14 1.92
N THR A 442 -28.43 -0.51 2.77
CA THR A 442 -27.56 -1.68 2.59
C THR A 442 -28.38 -2.97 2.61
N VAL A 443 -29.33 -3.10 3.54
CA VAL A 443 -30.24 -4.25 3.61
C VAL A 443 -31.16 -4.31 2.39
N ASP A 444 -31.65 -3.15 1.93
CA ASP A 444 -32.45 -3.06 0.70
C ASP A 444 -31.65 -3.49 -0.53
N LEU A 445 -30.39 -3.06 -0.64
CA LEU A 445 -29.50 -3.51 -1.72
C LEU A 445 -29.19 -4.98 -1.62
N TYR A 446 -28.99 -5.52 -0.43
CA TYR A 446 -28.79 -6.96 -0.22
C TYR A 446 -29.99 -7.74 -0.76
N ALA A 447 -31.22 -7.34 -0.42
CA ALA A 447 -32.41 -7.98 -0.95
C ALA A 447 -32.52 -7.87 -2.48
N SER A 448 -32.16 -6.72 -3.06
CA SER A 448 -32.10 -6.52 -4.51
C SER A 448 -31.04 -7.40 -5.19
N TYR A 449 -29.84 -7.50 -4.60
CA TYR A 449 -28.75 -8.38 -5.06
C TYR A 449 -29.16 -9.85 -5.05
N ARG A 450 -29.82 -10.30 -3.97
CA ARG A 450 -30.34 -11.67 -3.85
C ARG A 450 -31.44 -11.94 -4.88
N LYS A 451 -32.37 -11.00 -5.07
CA LYS A 451 -33.44 -11.09 -6.07
C LYS A 451 -32.91 -11.20 -7.49
N ALA A 452 -31.95 -10.35 -7.86
CA ALA A 452 -31.28 -10.40 -9.15
C ALA A 452 -30.50 -11.72 -9.36
N GLY A 453 -30.04 -12.35 -8.27
CA GLY A 453 -29.45 -13.69 -8.28
C GLY A 453 -30.45 -14.85 -8.37
N GLY A 454 -31.75 -14.59 -8.53
CA GLY A 454 -32.77 -15.64 -8.66
C GLY A 454 -33.41 -16.10 -7.34
N ASP A 455 -33.17 -15.41 -6.22
CA ASP A 455 -33.76 -15.77 -4.94
C ASP A 455 -35.29 -15.56 -4.94
N THR A 456 -36.05 -16.65 -4.76
CA THR A 456 -37.52 -16.65 -4.88
C THR A 456 -38.23 -16.19 -3.61
N ARG A 457 -37.55 -16.14 -2.46
CA ARG A 457 -38.13 -15.73 -1.17
C ARG A 457 -38.65 -14.29 -1.22
N VAL A 458 -39.71 -13.95 -0.48
CA VAL A 458 -40.24 -12.57 -0.47
C VAL A 458 -39.20 -11.57 0.04
N ARG A 459 -39.30 -10.32 -0.42
CA ARG A 459 -38.27 -9.29 -0.17
C ARG A 459 -38.06 -9.04 1.33
N GLU A 460 -39.14 -9.09 2.11
CA GLU A 460 -39.14 -8.89 3.56
C GLU A 460 -38.23 -9.89 4.27
N LEU A 461 -38.29 -11.17 3.91
CA LEU A 461 -37.43 -12.22 4.47
C LEU A 461 -35.95 -12.00 4.11
N LEU A 462 -35.68 -11.51 2.89
CA LEU A 462 -34.31 -11.17 2.48
C LEU A 462 -33.79 -9.97 3.27
N CYS A 463 -34.63 -8.98 3.54
CA CYS A 463 -34.27 -7.85 4.38
C CYS A 463 -34.02 -8.27 5.83
N GLU A 464 -34.83 -9.17 6.39
CA GLU A 464 -34.59 -9.74 7.74
C GLU A 464 -33.26 -10.49 7.82
N GLU A 465 -32.97 -11.33 6.81
CA GLU A 465 -31.67 -11.99 6.69
C GLU A 465 -30.53 -10.97 6.60
N GLY A 466 -30.68 -9.95 5.77
CA GLY A 466 -29.69 -8.88 5.60
C GLY A 466 -29.39 -8.15 6.91
N ARG A 467 -30.44 -7.80 7.69
CA ARG A 467 -30.27 -7.16 9.01
C ARG A 467 -29.52 -8.05 9.99
N LYS A 468 -29.84 -9.35 10.02
CA LYS A 468 -29.18 -10.31 10.90
C LYS A 468 -27.69 -10.44 10.57
N ARG A 469 -27.35 -10.53 9.28
CA ARG A 469 -25.98 -10.62 8.78
C ARG A 469 -25.18 -9.36 9.10
N LEU A 470 -25.73 -8.18 8.77
CA LEU A 470 -25.13 -6.89 9.08
C LEU A 470 -24.89 -6.71 10.59
N GLY A 471 -25.86 -7.11 11.42
CA GLY A 471 -25.73 -7.07 12.89
C GLY A 471 -24.66 -8.01 13.43
N ALA A 472 -24.47 -9.19 12.82
CA ALA A 472 -23.39 -10.11 13.20
C ALA A 472 -22.01 -9.52 12.87
N MET A 473 -21.86 -8.87 11.71
CA MET A 473 -20.62 -8.18 11.34
C MET A 473 -20.28 -7.04 12.31
N GLN A 474 -21.28 -6.25 12.71
CA GLN A 474 -21.12 -5.21 13.73
C GLN A 474 -20.62 -5.80 15.06
N GLN A 475 -21.19 -6.92 15.49
CA GLN A 475 -20.77 -7.62 16.72
C GLN A 475 -19.34 -8.17 16.61
N ASN A 476 -18.90 -8.53 15.40
CA ASN A 476 -17.53 -8.95 15.11
C ASN A 476 -16.56 -7.77 14.94
N GLY A 477 -17.00 -6.53 15.15
CA GLY A 477 -16.16 -5.34 15.17
C GLY A 477 -16.08 -4.58 13.84
N PHE A 478 -16.76 -5.03 12.78
CA PHE A 478 -16.79 -4.31 11.50
C PHE A 478 -17.51 -2.97 11.64
N ASP A 479 -17.02 -1.96 10.91
CA ASP A 479 -17.63 -0.63 10.84
C ASP A 479 -18.64 -0.54 9.70
N LEU A 480 -19.68 -1.37 9.79
CA LEU A 480 -20.77 -1.47 8.84
C LEU A 480 -22.11 -1.23 9.53
N GLY A 481 -23.08 -0.67 8.82
CA GLY A 481 -24.45 -0.45 9.29
C GLY A 481 -24.59 0.66 10.31
N TYR A 482 -23.53 1.42 10.59
CA TYR A 482 -23.60 2.61 11.42
C TYR A 482 -24.10 3.78 10.58
N GLY A 483 -25.03 4.56 11.16
CA GLY A 483 -25.51 5.78 10.53
C GLY A 483 -24.43 6.87 10.43
N TYR A 484 -24.90 8.09 10.21
CA TYR A 484 -24.06 9.28 10.32
C TYR A 484 -24.73 10.30 11.23
N ALA A 485 -23.93 11.07 11.97
CA ALA A 485 -24.38 12.32 12.57
C ALA A 485 -24.45 13.42 11.49
N GLY A 486 -24.90 14.63 11.83
CA GLY A 486 -25.00 15.74 10.86
C GLY A 486 -23.74 15.92 9.99
N ALA A 487 -23.84 16.54 8.82
CA ALA A 487 -22.73 16.71 7.87
C ALA A 487 -21.88 15.43 7.59
N TYR A 488 -22.52 14.26 7.69
CA TYR A 488 -21.90 12.94 7.50
C TYR A 488 -20.78 12.58 8.48
N ALA A 489 -20.76 13.20 9.65
CA ALA A 489 -19.79 12.86 10.69
C ALA A 489 -20.03 11.44 11.24
N ALA A 490 -18.96 10.79 11.70
CA ALA A 490 -19.05 9.50 12.37
C ALA A 490 -19.89 9.65 13.66
N PRO A 491 -20.80 8.70 13.97
CA PRO A 491 -21.47 8.65 15.26
C PRO A 491 -20.46 8.56 16.41
N PRO A 492 -20.80 9.04 17.63
CA PRO A 492 -19.88 9.05 18.77
C PRO A 492 -19.28 7.67 19.10
N GLU A 493 -20.07 6.60 18.98
CA GLU A 493 -19.62 5.22 19.20
C GLU A 493 -18.58 4.75 18.16
N VAL A 494 -18.75 5.14 16.89
CA VAL A 494 -17.80 4.83 15.82
C VAL A 494 -16.50 5.62 16.02
N GLN A 495 -16.61 6.90 16.38
CA GLN A 495 -15.46 7.75 16.68
C GLN A 495 -14.69 7.20 17.90
N ALA A 496 -15.38 6.83 18.97
CA ALA A 496 -14.77 6.25 20.17
C ALA A 496 -14.04 4.93 19.86
N ARG A 497 -14.61 4.08 18.98
CA ARG A 497 -13.92 2.86 18.52
C ARG A 497 -12.62 3.19 17.79
N LEU A 498 -12.65 4.13 16.86
CA LEU A 498 -11.46 4.56 16.11
C LEU A 498 -10.37 5.14 17.03
N ASP A 499 -10.76 5.99 17.97
CA ASP A 499 -9.84 6.57 18.96
C ASP A 499 -9.28 5.49 19.90
N GLY A 500 -10.10 4.49 20.24
CA GLY A 500 -9.68 3.30 20.99
C GLY A 500 -8.64 2.46 20.24
N ILE A 501 -8.88 2.17 18.96
CA ILE A 501 -7.92 1.47 18.09
C ILE A 501 -6.60 2.25 18.02
N TYR A 502 -6.67 3.56 17.77
CA TYR A 502 -5.49 4.41 17.72
C TYR A 502 -4.73 4.42 19.04
N THR A 503 -5.43 4.58 20.17
CA THR A 503 -4.82 4.58 21.51
C THR A 503 -4.16 3.25 21.83
N HIS A 504 -4.83 2.13 21.54
CA HIS A 504 -4.26 0.79 21.67
C HIS A 504 -2.97 0.66 20.88
N ALA A 505 -2.99 1.04 19.59
CA ALA A 505 -1.81 0.96 18.73
C ALA A 505 -0.66 1.83 19.24
N ARG A 506 -0.93 3.06 19.72
CA ARG A 506 0.09 3.93 20.33
C ARG A 506 0.69 3.32 21.59
N ASN A 507 -0.11 2.67 22.43
CA ASN A 507 0.38 2.00 23.64
C ASN A 507 1.22 0.76 23.29
N ALA A 508 0.75 -0.05 22.34
CA ALA A 508 1.43 -1.27 21.87
C ALA A 508 2.84 -0.99 21.34
N LEU A 509 3.05 0.14 20.66
CA LEU A 509 4.36 0.55 20.16
C LEU A 509 5.41 0.72 21.25
N TYR A 510 5.01 1.05 22.48
CA TYR A 510 5.93 1.24 23.61
C TYR A 510 5.84 0.10 24.65
N ALA A 511 5.06 -0.94 24.35
CA ALA A 511 5.00 -2.14 25.17
C ALA A 511 6.37 -2.84 25.22
N ARG A 512 6.62 -3.57 26.30
CA ARG A 512 7.86 -4.34 26.52
C ARG A 512 7.55 -5.81 26.73
N LEU A 513 8.51 -6.67 26.38
CA LEU A 513 8.42 -8.09 26.68
C LEU A 513 8.37 -8.30 28.20
N ALA A 514 7.36 -9.04 28.66
CA ALA A 514 7.18 -9.38 30.05
C ALA A 514 8.20 -10.45 30.47
N ASP A 515 9.03 -10.13 31.47
CA ASP A 515 10.07 -11.04 31.95
C ASP A 515 9.52 -12.38 32.46
N ALA A 516 8.34 -12.38 33.06
CA ALA A 516 7.65 -13.60 33.49
C ALA A 516 7.26 -14.49 32.30
N VAL A 517 6.72 -13.92 31.22
CA VAL A 517 6.35 -14.69 30.01
C VAL A 517 7.57 -15.32 29.38
N ILE A 518 8.61 -14.51 29.16
CA ILE A 518 9.87 -14.98 28.59
C ILE A 518 10.57 -15.99 29.53
N GLY A 519 10.50 -15.77 30.84
CA GLY A 519 11.05 -16.68 31.85
C GLY A 519 10.44 -18.07 31.80
N ASP A 520 9.11 -18.14 31.68
CA ASP A 520 8.36 -19.39 31.73
C ASP A 520 8.54 -20.23 30.45
N VAL A 521 8.60 -19.59 29.28
CA VAL A 521 8.69 -20.30 27.99
C VAL A 521 10.13 -20.44 27.47
N CYS A 522 11.06 -19.58 27.91
CA CYS A 522 12.46 -19.57 27.50
C CYS A 522 13.40 -19.65 28.72
N PRO A 523 13.45 -20.79 29.43
CA PRO A 523 14.25 -20.94 30.65
C PRO A 523 15.75 -20.79 30.37
N ARG A 524 16.21 -21.19 29.19
CA ARG A 524 17.58 -20.99 28.71
C ARG A 524 17.56 -19.98 27.56
N ARG A 525 17.92 -18.73 27.87
CA ARG A 525 17.85 -17.62 26.90
C ARG A 525 19.07 -16.72 26.96
N LEU A 526 19.44 -16.16 25.82
CA LEU A 526 20.36 -15.03 25.71
C LEU A 526 19.54 -13.81 25.30
N ARG A 527 19.56 -12.76 26.14
CA ARG A 527 18.98 -11.47 25.79
C ARG A 527 20.00 -10.62 25.05
N VAL A 528 19.60 -10.10 23.91
CA VAL A 528 20.39 -9.20 23.08
C VAL A 528 19.55 -8.00 22.67
N ARG A 529 20.20 -6.95 22.20
CA ARG A 529 19.56 -5.77 21.62
C ARG A 529 19.96 -5.59 20.17
N SER A 530 19.07 -4.97 19.41
CA SER A 530 19.43 -4.48 18.09
C SER A 530 20.43 -3.31 18.16
N ALA A 531 20.79 -2.76 17.01
CA ALA A 531 21.63 -1.58 16.90
C ALA A 531 20.86 -0.28 17.16
N ALA A 532 19.54 -0.34 17.38
CA ALA A 532 18.73 0.81 17.74
C ALA A 532 19.18 1.42 19.07
N GLU A 533 19.27 2.75 19.11
CA GLU A 533 19.70 3.48 20.31
C GLU A 533 18.62 3.44 21.40
N ASN A 534 17.36 3.56 20.97
CA ASN A 534 16.18 3.56 21.82
C ASN A 534 14.93 3.22 21.00
N ARG A 535 13.76 3.21 21.65
CA ARG A 535 12.51 2.81 21.01
C ARG A 535 12.06 3.76 19.90
N ASP A 536 12.30 5.06 20.04
CA ASP A 536 11.92 6.04 19.01
C ASP A 536 12.80 5.88 17.76
N ASP A 537 14.10 5.63 17.95
CA ASP A 537 15.04 5.29 16.88
C ASP A 537 14.63 3.99 16.15
N TYR A 538 14.26 2.95 16.89
CA TYR A 538 13.77 1.68 16.32
C TYR A 538 12.50 1.83 15.47
N ILE A 539 11.56 2.68 15.91
CA ILE A 539 10.31 2.96 15.19
C ILE A 539 10.59 3.77 13.92
N ALA A 540 11.45 4.78 14.00
CA ALA A 540 11.72 5.70 12.90
C ALA A 540 12.76 5.21 11.88
N HIS A 541 13.69 4.35 12.29
CA HIS A 541 14.80 3.90 11.45
C HIS A 541 14.86 2.36 11.47
N PRO A 542 14.05 1.68 10.62
CA PRO A 542 13.93 0.22 10.62
C PRO A 542 15.28 -0.51 10.56
N GLY A 543 16.23 0.00 9.78
CA GLY A 543 17.57 -0.56 9.63
C GLY A 543 18.36 -0.72 10.94
N ALA A 544 18.11 0.14 11.94
CA ALA A 544 18.73 0.01 13.25
C ALA A 544 18.25 -1.25 14.00
N GLY A 545 16.99 -1.64 13.77
CA GLY A 545 16.39 -2.87 14.29
C GLY A 545 16.77 -4.15 13.54
N GLU A 546 17.42 -4.05 12.38
CA GLU A 546 17.76 -5.21 11.52
C GLU A 546 19.09 -5.87 11.89
N ARG A 547 19.91 -5.22 12.73
CA ARG A 547 21.23 -5.71 13.14
C ARG A 547 21.29 -5.84 14.65
N ILE A 548 22.05 -6.83 15.12
CA ILE A 548 22.36 -7.00 16.53
C ILE A 548 23.55 -6.10 16.84
N ARG A 549 23.51 -5.37 17.95
CA ARG A 549 24.63 -4.50 18.34
C ARG A 549 25.93 -5.30 18.48
N SER A 550 27.06 -4.66 18.22
CA SER A 550 28.38 -5.30 18.17
C SER A 550 28.73 -6.07 19.44
N VAL A 551 28.44 -5.49 20.61
CA VAL A 551 28.71 -6.10 21.93
C VAL A 551 27.96 -7.41 22.15
N ASP A 552 26.72 -7.52 21.68
CA ASP A 552 25.91 -8.73 21.84
C ASP A 552 26.20 -9.76 20.74
N SER A 553 26.63 -9.30 19.56
CA SER A 553 26.97 -10.17 18.44
C SER A 553 28.09 -11.16 18.80
N ALA A 554 29.04 -10.77 19.65
CA ALA A 554 30.09 -11.64 20.14
C ALA A 554 29.55 -12.78 21.03
N ALA A 555 28.58 -12.46 21.89
CA ALA A 555 27.91 -13.45 22.74
C ALA A 555 27.11 -14.45 21.91
N VAL A 556 26.39 -13.97 20.88
CA VAL A 556 25.63 -14.82 19.95
C VAL A 556 26.54 -15.78 19.20
N ARG A 557 27.67 -15.32 18.63
CA ARG A 557 28.63 -16.19 17.91
C ARG A 557 29.16 -17.32 18.79
N SER A 558 29.30 -17.07 20.09
CA SER A 558 29.91 -17.99 21.04
C SER A 558 28.93 -19.07 21.55
N LEU A 559 27.64 -19.02 21.20
CA LEU A 559 26.63 -19.96 21.70
C LEU A 559 26.89 -21.43 21.31
N TYR A 560 27.40 -21.66 20.10
CA TYR A 560 27.54 -22.99 19.52
C TYR A 560 28.95 -23.20 18.94
N PRO A 561 29.97 -23.41 19.79
CA PRO A 561 31.36 -23.54 19.34
C PRO A 561 31.64 -24.86 18.61
N SER A 562 30.91 -25.93 18.93
CA SER A 562 31.14 -27.28 18.40
C SER A 562 30.06 -27.72 17.42
N ARG A 563 28.79 -27.70 17.84
CA ARG A 563 27.66 -28.23 17.05
C ARG A 563 26.59 -27.17 16.83
N LYS A 564 26.43 -26.74 15.58
CA LYS A 564 25.42 -25.75 15.18
C LYS A 564 24.00 -26.34 15.23
N PRO A 565 22.98 -25.56 15.61
CA PRO A 565 21.59 -26.02 15.58
C PRO A 565 21.10 -26.23 14.15
N GLN A 566 20.19 -27.17 13.95
CA GLN A 566 19.40 -27.21 12.71
C GLN A 566 18.40 -26.06 12.71
N VAL A 567 17.67 -25.90 13.81
CA VAL A 567 16.63 -24.88 13.94
C VAL A 567 16.94 -24.00 15.14
N GLN A 568 17.04 -22.69 14.94
CA GLN A 568 17.21 -21.73 16.02
C GLN A 568 15.95 -20.88 16.18
N VAL A 569 15.44 -20.82 17.42
CA VAL A 569 14.33 -19.94 17.80
C VAL A 569 14.87 -18.55 18.16
N VAL A 570 14.28 -17.53 17.56
CA VAL A 570 14.50 -16.12 17.87
C VAL A 570 13.16 -15.53 18.28
N ILE A 571 13.15 -14.69 19.31
CA ILE A 571 11.96 -13.99 19.79
C ILE A 571 12.28 -12.50 19.83
N SER A 572 11.44 -11.66 19.26
CA SER A 572 11.54 -10.21 19.45
C SER A 572 10.19 -9.58 19.78
N ASP A 573 10.25 -8.45 20.46
CA ASP A 573 9.12 -7.56 20.65
C ASP A 573 8.48 -7.12 19.32
N GLY A 574 9.30 -6.87 18.30
CA GLY A 574 8.83 -6.29 17.06
C GLY A 574 8.21 -4.91 17.29
N LEU A 575 7.12 -4.62 16.61
CA LEU A 575 6.39 -3.36 16.81
C LEU A 575 5.32 -3.45 17.91
N ASN A 576 5.06 -4.66 18.43
CA ASN A 576 4.04 -4.90 19.44
C ASN A 576 4.45 -6.03 20.41
N ALA A 577 5.04 -5.68 21.55
CA ALA A 577 5.43 -6.67 22.54
C ALA A 577 4.25 -7.38 23.21
N ASN A 578 3.06 -6.78 23.24
CA ASN A 578 1.88 -7.41 23.84
C ASN A 578 1.49 -8.69 23.07
N ALA A 579 1.62 -8.67 21.75
CA ALA A 579 1.40 -9.86 20.92
C ALA A 579 2.25 -11.07 21.37
N VAL A 580 3.50 -10.82 21.73
CA VAL A 580 4.38 -11.86 22.27
C VAL A 580 3.95 -12.26 23.67
N ASN A 581 3.65 -11.28 24.52
CA ASN A 581 3.25 -11.50 25.91
C ASN A 581 1.98 -12.36 26.04
N GLU A 582 1.02 -12.16 25.15
CA GLU A 582 -0.26 -12.87 25.14
C GLU A 582 -0.15 -14.27 24.54
N ASN A 583 0.55 -14.41 23.41
CA ASN A 583 0.43 -15.61 22.59
C ASN A 583 1.56 -16.63 22.81
N LEU A 584 2.75 -16.20 23.22
CA LEU A 584 3.95 -17.07 23.20
C LEU A 584 3.84 -18.30 24.12
N ARG A 585 3.08 -18.19 25.22
CA ARG A 585 2.81 -19.30 26.16
C ARG A 585 2.09 -20.48 25.52
N ALA A 586 1.21 -20.21 24.56
CA ALA A 586 0.49 -21.24 23.83
C ALA A 586 1.28 -21.73 22.61
N VAL A 587 2.01 -20.83 21.92
CA VAL A 587 2.72 -21.17 20.68
C VAL A 587 3.99 -21.98 20.93
N LEU A 588 4.91 -21.47 21.76
CA LEU A 588 6.28 -21.97 21.79
C LEU A 588 6.41 -23.41 22.34
N PRO A 589 5.71 -23.82 23.42
CA PRO A 589 5.77 -25.19 23.91
C PRO A 589 5.23 -26.21 22.89
N ALA A 590 4.09 -25.90 22.26
CA ALA A 590 3.48 -26.76 21.24
C ALA A 590 4.39 -26.90 20.00
N PHE A 591 4.98 -25.78 19.55
CA PHE A 591 5.94 -25.77 18.44
C PHE A 591 7.15 -26.66 18.72
N ARG A 592 7.73 -26.58 19.93
CA ARG A 592 8.87 -27.41 20.32
C ARG A 592 8.52 -28.89 20.39
N HIS A 593 7.35 -29.21 20.93
CA HIS A 593 6.87 -30.59 21.00
C HIS A 593 6.76 -31.21 19.60
N ALA A 594 6.24 -30.45 18.63
CA ALA A 594 6.11 -30.89 17.24
C ALA A 594 7.47 -31.09 16.52
N LEU A 595 8.56 -30.48 17.01
CA LEU A 595 9.92 -30.57 16.48
C LEU A 595 10.88 -31.38 17.37
N ALA A 596 10.36 -32.31 18.18
CA ALA A 596 11.18 -33.14 19.07
C ALA A 596 12.22 -34.01 18.34
N ASP A 597 12.00 -34.28 17.05
CA ASP A 597 12.88 -35.00 16.12
C ASP A 597 13.99 -34.12 15.50
N CYS A 598 13.89 -32.79 15.62
CA CYS A 598 14.83 -31.84 15.05
C CYS A 598 15.87 -31.38 16.08
N ARG A 599 17.09 -31.03 15.62
CA ARG A 599 18.10 -30.41 16.49
C ARG A 599 17.81 -28.94 16.72
N LEU A 600 16.96 -28.65 17.70
CA LEU A 600 16.68 -27.29 18.17
C LEU A 600 17.91 -26.69 18.90
N GLY A 601 18.08 -25.38 18.78
CA GLY A 601 19.01 -24.61 19.59
C GLY A 601 18.70 -24.74 21.09
N ALA A 602 19.73 -24.95 21.91
CA ALA A 602 19.58 -25.12 23.36
C ALA A 602 19.34 -23.81 24.12
N ILE A 603 19.54 -22.67 23.45
CA ILE A 603 19.40 -21.32 24.01
C ILE A 603 18.55 -20.50 23.04
N ASP A 604 17.43 -19.96 23.53
CA ASP A 604 16.61 -19.01 22.76
C ASP A 604 17.29 -17.64 22.71
N ILE A 605 17.22 -16.97 21.57
CA ILE A 605 17.74 -15.61 21.44
C ILE A 605 16.57 -14.64 21.52
N VAL A 606 16.54 -13.83 22.57
CA VAL A 606 15.50 -12.83 22.81
C VAL A 606 16.06 -11.46 22.47
N VAL A 607 15.55 -10.86 21.40
CA VAL A 607 15.99 -9.57 20.85
C VAL A 607 15.05 -8.48 21.33
N THR A 608 15.60 -7.44 21.96
CA THR A 608 14.88 -6.17 22.16
C THR A 608 15.06 -5.29 20.93
N ASP A 609 13.97 -4.67 20.48
CA ASP A 609 13.90 -3.81 19.31
C ASP A 609 14.35 -4.52 18.02
N GLY A 610 13.91 -5.77 17.82
CA GLY A 610 14.34 -6.61 16.70
C GLY A 610 13.36 -6.64 15.52
N ARG A 611 13.81 -6.28 14.31
CA ARG A 611 13.11 -6.52 13.04
C ARG A 611 13.38 -7.94 12.51
N VAL A 612 12.60 -8.39 11.52
CA VAL A 612 12.74 -9.72 10.89
C VAL A 612 14.20 -10.02 10.49
N ARG A 613 14.88 -9.07 9.84
CA ARG A 613 16.30 -9.20 9.42
C ARG A 613 17.30 -9.38 10.56
N ALA A 614 16.96 -9.01 11.80
CA ALA A 614 17.79 -9.36 12.95
C ALA A 614 17.94 -10.89 13.09
N GLY A 615 16.91 -11.65 12.70
CA GLY A 615 16.96 -13.10 12.57
C GLY A 615 17.97 -13.57 11.52
N TYR A 616 18.09 -12.87 10.38
CA TYR A 616 19.07 -13.22 9.34
C TYR A 616 20.49 -12.95 9.81
N HIS A 617 20.71 -11.81 10.49
CA HIS A 617 21.98 -11.50 11.10
C HIS A 617 22.36 -12.55 12.16
N ILE A 618 21.42 -12.96 13.01
CA ILE A 618 21.63 -14.08 13.95
C ILE A 618 22.01 -15.35 13.19
N GLY A 619 21.27 -15.70 12.13
CA GLY A 619 21.58 -16.83 11.24
C GLY A 619 23.02 -16.79 10.74
N ALA A 620 23.51 -15.62 10.30
CA ALA A 620 24.90 -15.42 9.88
C ALA A 620 25.91 -15.59 11.03
N LEU A 621 25.56 -15.21 12.26
CA LEU A 621 26.45 -15.30 13.42
C LEU A 621 26.64 -16.73 13.92
N ILE A 622 25.59 -17.56 13.86
CA ILE A 622 25.62 -18.93 14.41
C ILE A 622 25.59 -20.03 13.36
N ASP A 623 25.33 -19.69 12.10
CA ASP A 623 25.22 -20.62 10.98
C ASP A 623 24.18 -21.73 11.18
N ALA A 624 22.97 -21.36 11.61
CA ALA A 624 21.84 -22.28 11.74
C ALA A 624 21.30 -22.72 10.36
N GLU A 625 20.68 -23.88 10.23
CA GLU A 625 20.03 -24.27 8.95
C GLU A 625 18.69 -23.55 8.76
N VAL A 626 17.92 -23.33 9.84
CA VAL A 626 16.64 -22.61 9.84
C VAL A 626 16.62 -21.63 11.01
N ILE A 627 16.19 -20.40 10.72
CA ILE A 627 15.78 -19.43 11.75
C ILE A 627 14.26 -19.39 11.80
N VAL A 628 13.69 -19.54 13.00
CA VAL A 628 12.27 -19.30 13.29
C VAL A 628 12.18 -18.10 14.23
N HIS A 629 11.69 -16.99 13.70
CA HIS A 629 11.63 -15.71 14.39
C HIS A 629 10.17 -15.38 14.76
N PHE A 630 9.82 -15.55 16.04
CA PHE A 630 8.55 -15.08 16.59
C PHE A 630 8.64 -13.60 16.94
N ILE A 631 7.77 -12.78 16.36
CA ILE A 631 7.87 -11.32 16.42
C ILE A 631 6.48 -10.67 16.47
N GLY A 632 6.33 -9.66 17.32
CA GLY A 632 5.10 -8.86 17.38
C GLY A 632 4.89 -8.01 16.14
N GLU A 633 3.72 -8.13 15.52
CA GLU A 633 3.37 -7.41 14.29
C GLU A 633 3.19 -5.91 14.54
N ARG A 634 3.09 -5.14 13.44
CA ARG A 634 2.66 -3.74 13.50
C ARG A 634 1.24 -3.70 14.09
N PRO A 635 0.97 -2.86 15.13
CA PRO A 635 -0.39 -2.71 15.64
C PRO A 635 -1.37 -2.27 14.54
N GLY A 636 -2.45 -3.02 14.39
CA GLY A 636 -3.53 -2.76 13.43
C GLY A 636 -4.81 -2.34 14.15
N THR A 637 -5.92 -3.00 13.84
CA THR A 637 -7.28 -2.66 14.33
C THR A 637 -7.57 -3.16 15.75
N GLY A 638 -6.68 -2.87 16.71
CA GLY A 638 -6.92 -3.15 18.13
C GLY A 638 -6.59 -4.58 18.59
N LEU A 639 -5.84 -5.34 17.80
CA LEU A 639 -5.47 -6.73 18.09
C LEU A 639 -3.95 -6.89 18.26
N ASP A 640 -3.56 -7.60 19.32
CA ASP A 640 -2.16 -7.93 19.64
C ASP A 640 -1.72 -9.19 18.87
N THR A 641 -1.25 -8.97 17.65
CA THR A 641 -1.00 -10.03 16.66
C THR A 641 0.47 -10.46 16.60
N LEU A 642 0.73 -11.76 16.76
CA LEU A 642 2.05 -12.36 16.66
C LEU A 642 2.27 -12.96 15.25
N SER A 643 3.51 -12.94 14.78
CA SER A 643 3.95 -13.59 13.54
C SER A 643 5.13 -14.53 13.79
N ALA A 644 5.29 -15.54 12.93
CA ALA A 644 6.49 -16.35 12.82
C ALA A 644 7.11 -16.24 11.42
N TYR A 645 8.36 -15.78 11.34
CA TYR A 645 9.14 -15.71 10.09
C TYR A 645 10.17 -16.83 10.05
N LEU A 646 10.16 -17.61 8.97
CA LEU A 646 10.92 -18.83 8.81
C LEU A 646 11.82 -18.75 7.57
N THR A 647 13.12 -18.93 7.75
CA THR A 647 14.10 -18.80 6.66
C THR A 647 15.09 -19.95 6.70
N TYR A 648 15.28 -20.61 5.56
CA TYR A 648 16.29 -21.65 5.36
C TYR A 648 17.61 -21.04 4.87
N GLY A 649 18.67 -21.30 5.61
CA GLY A 649 19.97 -20.64 5.50
C GLY A 649 21.00 -21.37 4.64
N ARG A 650 20.63 -22.40 3.87
CA ARG A 650 21.56 -23.12 2.98
C ARG A 650 21.27 -22.88 1.50
N ASP A 651 22.32 -22.80 0.70
CA ASP A 651 22.24 -22.84 -0.76
C ASP A 651 22.08 -24.28 -1.28
N ALA A 652 21.95 -24.44 -2.60
CA ALA A 652 21.83 -25.77 -3.23
C ALA A 652 23.05 -26.67 -3.00
N ALA A 653 24.22 -26.10 -2.71
CA ALA A 653 25.45 -26.83 -2.38
C ALA A 653 25.58 -27.12 -0.88
N GLY A 654 24.59 -26.76 -0.06
CA GLY A 654 24.60 -26.95 1.39
C GLY A 654 25.47 -25.95 2.16
N ARG A 655 25.96 -24.89 1.50
CA ARG A 655 26.75 -23.82 2.15
C ARG A 655 25.84 -22.79 2.77
N SER A 656 26.33 -22.08 3.78
CA SER A 656 25.62 -20.94 4.35
C SER A 656 25.32 -19.89 3.28
N ARG A 657 24.07 -19.43 3.25
CA ARG A 657 23.62 -18.27 2.44
C ARG A 657 23.08 -17.14 3.32
N TRP A 658 23.34 -17.18 4.62
CA TRP A 658 22.95 -16.11 5.51
C TRP A 658 23.69 -14.84 5.15
N ASP A 659 22.92 -13.81 4.84
CA ASP A 659 23.39 -12.46 4.59
C ASP A 659 22.40 -11.48 5.23
N PRO A 660 22.85 -10.38 5.88
CA PRO A 660 21.93 -9.37 6.40
C PRO A 660 21.00 -8.78 5.32
N GLY A 661 21.48 -8.72 4.08
CA GLY A 661 20.75 -8.30 2.87
C GLY A 661 20.01 -9.42 2.15
N LEU A 662 19.90 -10.64 2.74
CA LEU A 662 19.12 -11.73 2.15
C LEU A 662 17.69 -11.27 1.81
N ASP A 663 17.23 -11.59 0.61
CA ASP A 663 15.93 -11.15 0.12
C ASP A 663 14.77 -11.75 0.93
N HIS A 664 13.74 -10.94 1.23
CA HIS A 664 12.58 -11.40 2.01
C HIS A 664 11.74 -12.46 1.29
N SER A 665 11.81 -12.56 -0.05
CA SER A 665 11.21 -13.64 -0.83
C SER A 665 11.71 -15.03 -0.43
N CYS A 666 12.85 -15.11 0.27
CA CYS A 666 13.39 -16.34 0.81
C CYS A 666 12.76 -16.74 2.17
N THR A 667 11.81 -15.97 2.70
CA THR A 667 11.23 -16.18 4.03
C THR A 667 9.76 -16.56 3.93
N THR A 668 9.37 -17.65 4.59
CA THR A 668 7.97 -18.03 4.78
C THR A 668 7.43 -17.36 6.04
N ALA A 669 6.20 -16.87 6.02
CA ALA A 669 5.59 -16.22 7.16
C ALA A 669 4.28 -16.90 7.57
N VAL A 670 4.10 -17.11 8.88
CA VAL A 670 2.83 -17.49 9.50
C VAL A 670 2.37 -16.30 10.34
N CYS A 671 1.46 -15.51 9.80
CA CYS A 671 0.99 -14.25 10.38
C CYS A 671 -0.41 -14.40 11.01
N GLY A 672 -0.85 -13.35 11.71
CA GLY A 672 -2.21 -13.29 12.23
C GLY A 672 -2.41 -14.13 13.49
N ILE A 673 -1.35 -14.42 14.27
CA ILE A 673 -1.44 -15.33 15.41
C ILE A 673 -2.02 -14.60 16.62
N HIS A 674 -3.30 -14.88 16.92
CA HIS A 674 -4.02 -14.43 18.11
C HIS A 674 -5.30 -15.26 18.31
N ALA A 675 -6.01 -15.05 19.44
CA ALA A 675 -7.18 -15.86 19.82
C ALA A 675 -8.36 -15.80 18.83
N HIS A 676 -8.52 -14.70 18.09
CA HIS A 676 -9.63 -14.44 17.16
C HIS A 676 -9.25 -14.59 15.68
N GLY A 677 -7.98 -14.86 15.38
CA GLY A 677 -7.47 -15.06 14.02
C GLY A 677 -6.90 -16.46 13.87
N ARG A 678 -5.61 -16.56 13.52
CA ARG A 678 -4.90 -17.85 13.52
C ARG A 678 -4.59 -18.26 14.95
N ARG A 679 -5.43 -19.13 15.53
CA ARG A 679 -5.28 -19.57 16.92
C ARG A 679 -3.86 -20.09 17.22
N PRO A 680 -3.27 -19.74 18.38
CA PRO A 680 -1.90 -20.11 18.75
C PRO A 680 -1.53 -21.58 18.55
N GLU A 681 -2.42 -22.51 18.88
CA GLU A 681 -2.17 -23.95 18.77
C GLU A 681 -2.07 -24.41 17.31
N ARG A 682 -2.95 -23.88 16.44
CA ARG A 682 -2.92 -24.13 14.99
C ARG A 682 -1.65 -23.53 14.39
N ALA A 683 -1.33 -22.29 14.78
CA ALA A 683 -0.12 -21.61 14.31
C ALA A 683 1.15 -22.38 14.69
N ALA A 684 1.22 -22.94 15.90
CA ALA A 684 2.36 -23.73 16.34
C ALA A 684 2.57 -24.99 15.47
N ALA A 685 1.49 -25.73 15.20
CA ALA A 685 1.53 -26.93 14.36
C ALA A 685 1.95 -26.61 12.91
N GLU A 686 1.37 -25.56 12.34
CA GLU A 686 1.69 -25.10 10.99
C GLU A 686 3.12 -24.56 10.86
N THR A 687 3.58 -23.79 11.85
CA THR A 687 4.97 -23.31 11.90
C THR A 687 5.93 -24.49 11.93
N ALA A 688 5.66 -25.52 12.76
CA ALA A 688 6.48 -26.73 12.81
C ALA A 688 6.45 -27.52 11.49
N HIS A 689 5.27 -27.61 10.84
CA HIS A 689 5.12 -28.24 9.53
C HIS A 689 5.99 -27.57 8.47
N TYR A 690 5.96 -26.24 8.38
CA TYR A 690 6.84 -25.51 7.45
C TYR A 690 8.32 -25.72 7.75
N VAL A 691 8.74 -25.78 9.03
CA VAL A 691 10.14 -26.10 9.38
C VAL A 691 10.55 -27.47 8.84
N LYS A 692 9.71 -28.50 9.01
CA LYS A 692 10.01 -29.86 8.52
C LYS A 692 10.14 -29.87 7.01
N ARG A 693 9.19 -29.25 6.30
CA ARG A 693 9.25 -29.08 4.85
C ARG A 693 10.51 -28.34 4.39
N MET A 694 10.91 -27.28 5.08
CA MET A 694 12.14 -26.54 4.76
C MET A 694 13.39 -27.42 4.87
N LEU A 695 13.47 -28.28 5.88
CA LEU A 695 14.60 -29.18 6.08
C LEU A 695 14.62 -30.31 5.03
N GLU A 696 13.44 -30.84 4.66
CA GLU A 696 13.29 -31.88 3.65
C GLU A 696 13.58 -31.35 2.23
N GLU A 697 12.96 -30.23 1.86
CA GLU A 697 13.03 -29.66 0.52
C GLU A 697 14.20 -28.68 0.33
N ARG A 698 14.89 -28.30 1.41
CA ARG A 698 16.05 -27.39 1.43
C ARG A 698 15.78 -26.03 0.79
N ARG A 699 14.59 -25.48 1.04
CA ARG A 699 14.12 -24.19 0.50
C ARG A 699 13.09 -23.55 1.42
N SER A 700 12.93 -22.24 1.32
CA SER A 700 11.96 -21.43 2.08
C SER A 700 11.41 -20.30 1.23
N GLY A 701 10.39 -19.60 1.73
CA GLY A 701 9.75 -18.48 1.03
C GLY A 701 9.04 -18.89 -0.25
N VAL A 702 9.13 -18.05 -1.29
CA VAL A 702 8.48 -18.26 -2.59
C VAL A 702 8.86 -19.60 -3.20
N ALA A 703 10.13 -20.02 -3.05
CA ALA A 703 10.63 -21.28 -3.59
C ALA A 703 10.00 -22.53 -2.94
N LEU A 704 9.51 -22.43 -1.70
CA LEU A 704 8.84 -23.52 -0.99
C LEU A 704 7.36 -23.67 -1.41
N GLY A 705 6.73 -22.56 -1.81
CA GLY A 705 5.31 -22.51 -2.21
C GLY A 705 4.31 -22.78 -1.06
N LYS A 706 3.03 -22.49 -1.32
CA LYS A 706 1.91 -22.92 -0.45
C LYS A 706 1.52 -24.37 -0.78
N GLU A 707 0.99 -25.11 0.21
CA GLU A 707 0.42 -26.42 -0.06
C GLU A 707 -0.89 -26.33 -0.86
N PRO A 708 -1.17 -27.27 -1.77
CA PRO A 708 -2.50 -27.40 -2.36
C PRO A 708 -3.50 -27.81 -1.26
N GLY A 709 -4.48 -26.95 -0.97
CA GLY A 709 -5.62 -27.28 -0.09
C GLY A 709 -5.56 -26.72 1.34
N ALA A 710 -4.57 -25.91 1.69
CA ALA A 710 -4.58 -25.13 2.93
C ALA A 710 -5.36 -23.82 2.71
N ALA A 711 -6.69 -23.90 2.79
CA ALA A 711 -7.60 -22.75 2.94
C ALA A 711 -8.17 -22.74 4.36
#